data_AF-A0A142Y6K5-F1
#
_entry.id   AF-A0A142Y6K5-F1
#
_cell.length_a   1.000
_cell.length_b   1.000
_cell.length_c   1.000
_cell.angle_alpha   90.00
_cell.angle_beta   90.00
_cell.angle_gamma   90.00
#
_symmetry.space_group_name_H-M   'P 1'
#
loop_
_entity.id
_entity.type
_entity.pdbx_description
1 polymer ?
#
loop_
_entity_poly.entity_id
_entity_poly.type
_entity_poly.pdbx_seq_one_letter_code
_entity_poly.pdbx_strand_id
1 'polypeptide(L)'
;MITGAFVRGAVPSTKIVKSRRCLLKMSSLSDVVKATRYTELRLLFSTRARRSRPAIHPLSVPIAAMNHLSISHRDPCALHPIFHARKMPSRIELNSRLIGMFLLAINAFALLAFVPPAFAQPAKETDHPDRVRQQDVPSGEVKKGVFETSEIYPGTQRDYSVYIPKQYDPSQAAALMVFQDGQNYANPDGPFRIPIVFDNLIHQKAMPVTIAVFVSPGTVKGALPNAKDRSTRSFEYDSMGDRYARFLIEEFLPVALKDLNVSNSPEDRAIGGISSGGIAAFTVAWERPDQFGKVLSHIGSYTNIRGGWAYPGLVRKSKRNPKAIKVYLQEGKDDLNNLFGNWPLANQDLAAALQFAGYEHKLVMTEGGHSGNWAGKELPEALRWLWSKPDATETNTGSTEPTTAPEKTKWEPHPDAVVNEKVPTGTIEKFPAFESKIFENTVRDWAIYVPAQVKPDEPSAVMVFQDGHSYMDTKGRWRVPVVFDNLIAKGEMPPTIAVFVNPGHDSRRAKPDSPWRASNRGYEYDSLGDRYAQFLLTEILPQVEAKYTLSKDPEMRALCGASSGGICSFTVAWERPDQFRKVLSTIGSFTNLRGGNVYPSLIRKTEPKPLRIYLADTSGDLDNPFGNWPLSNKLMHSALAYMGYDVRFDWAEGYGHNADHGGMLFPDALRWLWRKEKHEPQWNTKDDLKGDLTLLKLLVPKQGWEVVAKDLGFADAPCVDQQGNFYYSDMRAPAIYRVRNGNGEQELIAKEAVSGLEFGADGKLYGCQGSKNRLVSIDPTNGQVSVVANEVTPNDLAIASNGYAYITETKEGRITKIELATGKVSIAGEGINRPNGIAVSPDGGTLAVSEYGGKIVWMYRLLPNGDIDSKLPAMELRSPIDAKGDFAFNEPPPYLLASGGDGMAVDRVGRYYVTSQLGVQIFDPTGRQCGVLPKPIQDAPLTSCVLGGPAGEWLFITNGSTIFRRPLTLE
;
A
#
# COMPACT_ATOMS: atom_id res chain seq x y z
N MET A 1 73.20 1.46 -26.92
CA MET A 1 74.03 2.41 -27.70
C MET A 1 73.45 3.81 -27.52
N ILE A 2 74.29 4.86 -27.57
CA ILE A 2 73.95 6.27 -27.94
C ILE A 2 72.72 6.88 -27.22
N THR A 3 72.80 7.49 -26.03
CA THR A 3 73.30 8.86 -25.65
C THR A 3 72.45 10.05 -26.14
N GLY A 4 71.96 10.91 -25.22
CA GLY A 4 71.17 12.13 -25.53
C GLY A 4 70.76 12.98 -24.30
N ALA A 5 71.69 13.78 -23.78
CA ALA A 5 71.69 14.51 -22.50
C ALA A 5 70.56 15.54 -22.16
N PHE A 6 70.13 15.56 -20.86
CA PHE A 6 69.96 16.71 -19.92
C PHE A 6 69.11 18.00 -20.31
N VAL A 7 68.60 18.87 -19.40
CA VAL A 7 68.83 19.12 -17.96
C VAL A 7 67.63 19.82 -17.21
N ARG A 8 67.59 19.67 -15.87
CA ARG A 8 66.90 20.48 -14.79
C ARG A 8 65.35 20.55 -14.71
N GLY A 9 64.83 20.37 -13.47
CA GLY A 9 63.40 20.52 -13.14
C GLY A 9 62.98 20.36 -11.66
N ALA A 10 63.87 20.60 -10.67
CA ALA A 10 63.63 20.51 -9.20
C ALA A 10 63.18 19.14 -8.61
N VAL A 11 63.43 18.93 -7.30
CA VAL A 11 63.26 17.64 -6.61
C VAL A 11 62.70 17.81 -5.18
N PRO A 12 61.68 17.01 -4.76
CA PRO A 12 61.21 16.94 -3.37
C PRO A 12 61.95 15.87 -2.55
N SER A 13 61.87 15.95 -1.21
CA SER A 13 62.66 15.13 -0.29
C SER A 13 61.94 13.92 0.31
N THR A 14 62.51 12.71 0.07
CA THR A 14 62.65 11.56 1.03
C THR A 14 61.37 10.84 1.54
N LYS A 15 61.35 9.52 1.81
CA LYS A 15 62.38 8.46 1.77
C LYS A 15 61.76 7.04 1.67
N ILE A 16 62.36 6.18 0.82
CA ILE A 16 62.79 4.76 1.07
C ILE A 16 61.77 3.83 1.79
N VAL A 17 61.06 2.91 1.11
CA VAL A 17 61.46 1.55 0.57
C VAL A 17 61.44 0.43 1.64
N LYS A 18 60.60 -0.62 1.58
CA LYS A 18 60.35 -1.74 0.60
C LYS A 18 61.31 -2.95 0.69
N SER A 19 60.77 -4.08 1.17
CA SER A 19 61.18 -5.47 0.84
C SER A 19 60.03 -6.45 1.16
N ARG A 20 60.03 -7.71 0.72
CA ARG A 20 60.07 -8.19 -0.68
C ARG A 20 59.13 -9.41 -0.80
N ARG A 21 58.67 -9.74 -2.02
CA ARG A 21 57.79 -10.90 -2.30
C ARG A 21 58.50 -12.25 -2.10
N CYS A 22 57.73 -13.30 -1.85
CA CYS A 22 57.82 -14.52 -2.66
C CYS A 22 56.43 -15.18 -2.82
N LEU A 23 56.25 -16.02 -3.84
CA LEU A 23 54.98 -16.61 -4.28
C LEU A 23 55.29 -17.81 -5.20
N LEU A 24 54.86 -19.05 -4.89
CA LEU A 24 54.95 -20.20 -5.82
C LEU A 24 54.15 -21.46 -5.37
N LYS A 25 53.57 -22.17 -6.36
CA LYS A 25 53.19 -23.62 -6.44
C LYS A 25 52.17 -24.29 -5.48
N MET A 26 50.95 -24.45 -6.01
CA MET A 26 50.30 -25.73 -6.45
C MET A 26 49.96 -26.91 -5.50
N SER A 27 48.92 -27.66 -5.95
CA SER A 27 48.51 -29.06 -5.69
C SER A 27 47.73 -29.48 -4.41
N SER A 28 46.40 -29.52 -4.57
CA SER A 28 45.48 -30.69 -4.42
C SER A 28 45.29 -31.48 -3.10
N LEU A 29 44.01 -31.78 -2.79
CA LEU A 29 43.47 -32.87 -1.93
C LEU A 29 43.76 -32.75 -0.40
N SER A 30 42.96 -33.28 0.52
CA SER A 30 41.52 -33.67 0.53
C SER A 30 41.08 -33.98 1.98
N ASP A 31 39.88 -33.51 2.38
CA ASP A 31 39.08 -33.93 3.55
C ASP A 31 39.67 -33.90 4.99
N VAL A 32 38.83 -33.52 5.98
CA VAL A 32 38.60 -34.21 7.28
C VAL A 32 37.76 -33.36 8.27
N VAL A 33 36.53 -33.84 8.52
CA VAL A 33 35.80 -33.90 9.82
C VAL A 33 35.54 -32.64 10.70
N LYS A 34 34.24 -32.28 10.76
CA LYS A 34 33.40 -31.87 11.93
C LYS A 34 33.96 -30.93 13.04
N ALA A 35 33.37 -29.73 13.07
CA ALA A 35 32.58 -29.12 14.17
C ALA A 35 33.07 -29.15 15.65
N THR A 36 33.14 -27.94 16.24
CA THR A 36 33.07 -27.71 17.70
C THR A 36 32.16 -26.50 18.02
N ARG A 37 31.34 -26.59 19.08
CA ARG A 37 30.64 -25.44 19.70
C ARG A 37 31.30 -25.08 21.03
N TYR A 38 31.50 -23.79 21.29
CA TYR A 38 31.51 -23.15 22.62
C TYR A 38 30.89 -21.75 22.42
N THR A 39 29.97 -21.19 23.22
CA THR A 39 29.59 -21.35 24.64
C THR A 39 30.54 -20.65 25.63
N GLU A 40 30.16 -19.44 26.04
CA GLU A 40 30.60 -18.80 27.30
C GLU A 40 29.37 -18.30 28.08
N LEU A 41 29.52 -18.02 29.38
CA LEU A 41 28.41 -17.99 30.34
C LEU A 41 28.58 -16.90 31.42
N ARG A 42 27.45 -16.37 31.91
CA ARG A 42 27.36 -15.31 32.94
C ARG A 42 27.97 -15.69 34.31
N LEU A 43 28.59 -14.70 34.96
CA LEU A 43 28.82 -14.53 36.41
C LEU A 43 29.05 -13.01 36.65
N LEU A 44 28.76 -12.36 37.79
CA LEU A 44 27.83 -12.59 38.92
C LEU A 44 27.80 -11.25 39.72
N PHE A 45 26.66 -10.81 40.27
CA PHE A 45 26.66 -10.02 41.52
C PHE A 45 25.29 -10.09 42.22
N SER A 46 25.28 -10.05 43.56
CA SER A 46 24.05 -9.95 44.37
C SER A 46 24.34 -9.35 45.75
N THR A 47 23.42 -8.53 46.26
CA THR A 47 23.27 -8.24 47.70
C THR A 47 21.79 -8.16 48.06
N ARG A 48 21.46 -8.41 49.34
CA ARG A 48 20.08 -8.61 49.82
C ARG A 48 19.49 -7.33 50.43
N ALA A 49 18.17 -7.19 50.35
CA ALA A 49 17.35 -6.56 51.37
C ALA A 49 16.13 -7.44 51.69
N ARG A 50 15.70 -7.47 52.96
CA ARG A 50 14.47 -8.15 53.41
C ARG A 50 13.43 -7.08 53.80
N ARG A 51 12.13 -7.34 53.59
CA ARG A 51 11.11 -6.99 54.59
C ARG A 51 9.82 -7.81 54.48
N SER A 52 9.40 -8.26 55.66
CA SER A 52 8.14 -8.85 56.13
C SER A 52 6.83 -8.57 55.37
N ARG A 53 6.00 -9.63 55.24
CA ARG A 53 4.52 -9.54 55.21
C ARG A 53 3.99 -9.04 56.57
N PRO A 54 2.73 -8.61 56.63
CA PRO A 54 1.77 -9.32 57.50
C PRO A 54 0.50 -9.76 56.75
N ALA A 55 -0.36 -10.51 57.43
CA ALA A 55 -1.72 -10.82 57.02
C ALA A 55 -2.62 -10.79 58.27
N ILE A 56 -3.91 -10.46 58.12
CA ILE A 56 -4.98 -10.74 59.09
C ILE A 56 -6.34 -10.70 58.38
N HIS A 57 -7.33 -11.36 59.01
CA HIS A 57 -8.59 -11.88 58.48
C HIS A 57 -9.68 -10.86 58.06
N PRO A 58 -10.75 -11.32 57.36
CA PRO A 58 -11.79 -10.47 56.79
C PRO A 58 -12.97 -10.20 57.75
N LEU A 59 -13.89 -9.34 57.32
CA LEU A 59 -15.25 -9.23 57.84
C LEU A 59 -16.28 -9.34 56.70
N SER A 60 -17.42 -9.94 57.02
CA SER A 60 -18.60 -10.09 56.16
C SER A 60 -19.85 -9.74 56.96
N VAL A 61 -20.93 -9.31 56.27
CA VAL A 61 -22.38 -9.35 56.62
C VAL A 61 -23.13 -8.38 55.67
N PRO A 62 -24.42 -8.60 55.29
CA PRO A 62 -25.02 -8.07 54.05
C PRO A 62 -26.22 -7.12 54.31
N ILE A 63 -27.32 -7.25 53.53
CA ILE A 63 -28.63 -6.52 53.57
C ILE A 63 -28.64 -5.25 52.69
N ALA A 64 -29.60 -4.97 51.78
CA ALA A 64 -30.73 -5.76 51.23
C ALA A 64 -31.17 -5.21 49.84
N ALA A 65 -32.18 -5.85 49.22
CA ALA A 65 -32.81 -5.46 47.95
C ALA A 65 -34.05 -4.55 48.14
N MET A 66 -34.71 -4.20 47.01
CA MET A 66 -35.93 -3.35 46.79
C MET A 66 -35.62 -2.03 46.05
N ASN A 67 -36.46 -1.53 45.11
CA ASN A 67 -37.58 -2.16 44.40
C ASN A 67 -37.85 -1.47 43.03
N HIS A 68 -38.77 -2.02 42.23
CA HIS A 68 -39.34 -1.33 41.07
C HIS A 68 -39.97 0.02 41.43
N LEU A 69 -39.91 0.99 40.50
CA LEU A 69 -41.10 1.79 40.15
C LEU A 69 -40.98 2.37 38.74
N SER A 70 -41.99 2.15 37.91
CA SER A 70 -42.18 2.75 36.60
C SER A 70 -43.23 3.86 36.68
N ILE A 71 -42.97 5.01 36.06
CA ILE A 71 -43.99 6.04 35.81
C ILE A 71 -43.86 6.50 34.35
N SER A 72 -45.00 6.72 33.71
CA SER A 72 -45.13 7.30 32.37
C SER A 72 -46.09 8.49 32.44
N HIS A 73 -45.96 9.43 31.50
CA HIS A 73 -46.99 10.31 30.86
C HIS A 73 -46.19 11.25 29.92
N ARG A 74 -46.50 11.43 28.63
CA ARG A 74 -47.70 11.99 27.97
C ARG A 74 -47.92 13.50 28.21
N ASP A 75 -47.51 14.30 27.22
CA ASP A 75 -48.34 15.18 26.36
C ASP A 75 -49.33 16.21 26.97
N PRO A 76 -49.80 17.24 26.22
CA PRO A 76 -49.11 18.10 25.23
C PRO A 76 -49.52 19.60 25.31
N CYS A 77 -48.91 20.48 24.51
CA CYS A 77 -49.48 21.67 23.81
C CYS A 77 -48.31 22.45 23.12
N ALA A 78 -48.28 22.89 21.86
CA ALA A 78 -49.27 23.36 20.86
C ALA A 78 -49.51 24.88 20.85
N LEU A 79 -48.93 25.59 19.86
CA LEU A 79 -49.62 26.56 18.96
C LEU A 79 -48.69 27.11 17.84
N HIS A 80 -49.33 27.74 16.83
CA HIS A 80 -48.80 28.26 15.55
C HIS A 80 -49.41 29.68 15.34
N PRO A 81 -49.23 30.43 14.21
CA PRO A 81 -48.38 30.25 13.01
C PRO A 81 -47.42 31.48 12.78
N ILE A 82 -46.81 31.76 11.61
CA ILE A 82 -47.38 32.45 10.41
C ILE A 82 -46.47 32.24 9.16
N PHE A 83 -47.13 32.15 7.99
CA PHE A 83 -46.66 32.29 6.58
C PHE A 83 -45.32 33.02 6.31
N HIS A 84 -44.53 32.64 5.30
CA HIS A 84 -44.88 32.87 3.87
C HIS A 84 -44.14 31.96 2.88
N ALA A 85 -44.70 31.77 1.68
CA ALA A 85 -44.14 30.96 0.59
C ALA A 85 -43.94 31.77 -0.71
N ARG A 86 -43.04 31.33 -1.60
CA ARG A 86 -42.94 31.82 -2.99
C ARG A 86 -42.85 30.67 -3.99
N LYS A 87 -43.47 30.86 -5.15
CA LYS A 87 -43.58 29.87 -6.25
C LYS A 87 -42.47 30.05 -7.30
N MET A 88 -42.22 28.97 -8.05
CA MET A 88 -41.58 29.04 -9.37
C MET A 88 -42.50 29.75 -10.40
N PRO A 89 -41.93 30.37 -11.47
CA PRO A 89 -42.68 30.74 -12.67
C PRO A 89 -42.83 29.56 -13.65
N SER A 90 -43.83 29.63 -14.55
CA SER A 90 -44.08 28.64 -15.62
C SER A 90 -44.72 29.30 -16.85
N ARG A 91 -44.40 28.81 -18.06
CA ARG A 91 -44.97 29.08 -19.42
C ARG A 91 -43.96 28.56 -20.48
N ILE A 92 -44.25 28.16 -21.73
CA ILE A 92 -45.40 28.21 -22.69
C ILE A 92 -45.52 26.81 -23.36
N GLU A 93 -46.70 26.15 -23.48
CA GLU A 93 -47.62 25.97 -24.67
C GLU A 93 -46.95 25.40 -25.97
N LEU A 94 -47.60 24.69 -26.92
CA LEU A 94 -49.03 24.49 -27.25
C LEU A 94 -49.27 23.23 -28.16
N ASN A 95 -50.45 22.58 -28.08
CA ASN A 95 -51.18 21.71 -29.05
C ASN A 95 -50.49 20.55 -29.85
N SER A 96 -51.05 19.37 -30.16
CA SER A 96 -52.28 18.56 -29.89
C SER A 96 -52.98 18.06 -31.18
N ARG A 97 -53.21 16.74 -31.30
CA ARG A 97 -54.07 15.96 -32.26
C ARG A 97 -53.73 14.45 -32.05
N LEU A 98 -54.59 13.43 -32.14
CA LEU A 98 -56.07 13.28 -32.13
C LEU A 98 -56.49 12.80 -30.68
N ILE A 99 -57.59 12.11 -30.28
CA ILE A 99 -58.67 11.22 -30.81
C ILE A 99 -58.20 9.79 -31.20
N GLY A 100 -58.89 8.69 -30.91
CA GLY A 100 -60.03 8.44 -30.00
C GLY A 100 -60.74 7.09 -30.31
N MET A 101 -61.47 6.51 -29.32
CA MET A 101 -62.13 5.18 -29.36
C MET A 101 -61.13 3.99 -29.34
N PHE A 102 -61.39 2.82 -28.74
CA PHE A 102 -62.64 2.16 -28.30
C PHE A 102 -62.47 1.43 -26.93
N LEU A 103 -63.59 1.12 -26.27
CA LEU A 103 -63.66 0.24 -25.09
C LEU A 103 -64.91 -0.66 -25.20
N LEU A 104 -64.96 -1.76 -24.43
CA LEU A 104 -65.96 -2.86 -24.45
C LEU A 104 -65.89 -3.83 -25.64
N ALA A 105 -65.24 -4.97 -25.42
CA ALA A 105 -65.73 -6.29 -25.81
C ALA A 105 -65.11 -7.34 -24.88
N ILE A 106 -65.89 -7.93 -23.96
CA ILE A 106 -65.46 -8.97 -23.02
C ILE A 106 -66.47 -10.12 -23.08
N ASN A 107 -65.99 -11.36 -22.88
CA ASN A 107 -66.76 -12.62 -22.86
C ASN A 107 -67.36 -13.11 -24.19
N ALA A 108 -66.55 -13.81 -25.00
CA ALA A 108 -66.94 -15.11 -25.57
C ALA A 108 -65.75 -15.81 -26.26
N PHE A 109 -65.01 -16.65 -25.53
CA PHE A 109 -64.71 -18.06 -25.89
C PHE A 109 -63.78 -18.67 -24.84
N ALA A 110 -64.14 -19.86 -24.35
CA ALA A 110 -63.33 -20.64 -23.40
C ALA A 110 -62.99 -22.00 -24.00
N LEU A 111 -62.03 -22.70 -23.38
CA LEU A 111 -61.50 -24.01 -23.74
C LEU A 111 -60.81 -24.09 -25.12
N LEU A 112 -59.47 -23.96 -25.12
CA LEU A 112 -58.60 -25.13 -25.39
C LEU A 112 -57.14 -24.86 -24.98
N ALA A 113 -56.58 -25.81 -24.22
CA ALA A 113 -55.16 -26.05 -23.94
C ALA A 113 -54.18 -24.85 -23.91
N PHE A 114 -54.01 -24.24 -22.72
CA PHE A 114 -52.70 -23.72 -22.29
C PHE A 114 -52.41 -24.25 -20.88
N VAL A 115 -51.41 -25.12 -20.76
CA VAL A 115 -50.82 -25.49 -19.47
C VAL A 115 -49.84 -24.38 -19.11
N PRO A 116 -50.00 -23.66 -17.98
CA PRO A 116 -48.98 -22.73 -17.55
C PRO A 116 -47.69 -23.51 -17.25
N PRO A 117 -46.51 -23.03 -17.66
CA PRO A 117 -45.27 -23.66 -17.23
C PRO A 117 -45.25 -23.63 -15.69
N ALA A 118 -45.15 -24.80 -15.08
CA ALA A 118 -45.02 -24.87 -13.63
C ALA A 118 -43.71 -24.15 -13.26
N PHE A 119 -43.84 -22.99 -12.62
CA PHE A 119 -42.72 -22.34 -11.95
C PHE A 119 -42.29 -23.26 -10.82
N ALA A 120 -41.37 -24.17 -11.12
CA ALA A 120 -40.59 -24.85 -10.11
C ALA A 120 -39.98 -23.77 -9.24
N GLN A 121 -40.32 -23.79 -7.94
CA GLN A 121 -39.52 -23.03 -6.98
C GLN A 121 -38.06 -23.46 -7.19
N PRO A 122 -37.09 -22.52 -7.25
CA PRO A 122 -35.69 -22.91 -7.31
C PRO A 122 -35.44 -23.86 -6.15
N ALA A 123 -34.98 -25.07 -6.46
CA ALA A 123 -34.81 -26.11 -5.47
C ALA A 123 -33.95 -25.55 -4.34
N LYS A 124 -34.42 -25.65 -3.09
CA LYS A 124 -33.67 -25.21 -1.92
C LYS A 124 -32.34 -25.96 -1.94
N GLU A 125 -31.27 -25.26 -2.28
CA GLU A 125 -29.93 -25.82 -2.39
C GLU A 125 -29.60 -26.46 -1.04
N THR A 126 -29.55 -27.79 -1.02
CA THR A 126 -29.31 -28.55 0.21
C THR A 126 -27.88 -28.29 0.65
N ASP A 127 -27.73 -27.76 1.86
CA ASP A 127 -26.43 -27.46 2.43
C ASP A 127 -25.56 -28.73 2.51
N HIS A 128 -24.23 -28.56 2.48
CA HIS A 128 -23.29 -29.68 2.51
C HIS A 128 -23.57 -30.57 3.74
N PRO A 129 -23.63 -31.91 3.62
CA PRO A 129 -24.02 -32.78 4.74
C PRO A 129 -23.23 -32.54 6.02
N ASP A 130 -21.92 -32.29 5.92
CA ASP A 130 -21.07 -31.99 7.08
C ASP A 130 -21.30 -30.62 7.72
N ARG A 131 -22.01 -29.69 7.06
CA ARG A 131 -22.42 -28.39 7.60
C ARG A 131 -23.79 -28.45 8.32
N VAL A 132 -24.42 -29.62 8.35
CA VAL A 132 -25.71 -29.90 9.01
C VAL A 132 -25.45 -30.84 10.18
N ARG A 133 -26.11 -30.60 11.32
CA ARG A 133 -25.98 -31.49 12.49
C ARG A 133 -26.66 -32.83 12.20
N GLN A 134 -25.87 -33.90 12.18
CA GLN A 134 -26.35 -35.27 11.99
C GLN A 134 -26.83 -35.86 13.33
N GLN A 135 -27.82 -36.75 13.29
CA GLN A 135 -28.53 -37.22 14.49
C GLN A 135 -27.65 -38.10 15.40
N ASP A 136 -26.84 -39.00 14.83
CA ASP A 136 -26.03 -39.97 15.58
C ASP A 136 -24.58 -39.51 15.82
N VAL A 137 -24.26 -38.26 15.47
CA VAL A 137 -22.92 -37.68 15.63
C VAL A 137 -22.79 -37.02 17.02
N PRO A 138 -21.83 -37.45 17.87
CA PRO A 138 -21.64 -36.87 19.19
C PRO A 138 -21.16 -35.42 19.15
N SER A 139 -21.89 -34.50 19.80
CA SER A 139 -21.56 -33.07 19.86
C SER A 139 -20.48 -32.76 20.89
N GLY A 140 -19.43 -32.03 20.49
CA GLY A 140 -18.50 -31.35 21.38
C GLY A 140 -19.12 -30.16 22.12
N GLU A 141 -18.34 -29.56 23.03
CA GLU A 141 -18.70 -28.38 23.83
C GLU A 141 -17.93 -27.13 23.40
N VAL A 142 -18.50 -25.93 23.59
CA VAL A 142 -17.83 -24.64 23.34
C VAL A 142 -17.76 -23.83 24.63
N LYS A 143 -16.55 -23.61 25.15
CA LYS A 143 -16.28 -22.75 26.31
C LYS A 143 -15.91 -21.35 25.82
N LYS A 144 -16.31 -20.30 26.55
CA LYS A 144 -15.99 -18.89 26.24
C LYS A 144 -15.09 -18.29 27.32
N GLY A 145 -14.27 -17.33 26.94
CA GLY A 145 -13.41 -16.57 27.87
C GLY A 145 -13.04 -15.20 27.31
N VAL A 146 -12.45 -14.36 28.15
CA VAL A 146 -11.89 -13.06 27.79
C VAL A 146 -10.40 -13.09 28.10
N PHE A 147 -9.60 -12.53 27.20
CA PHE A 147 -8.17 -12.32 27.40
C PHE A 147 -7.94 -10.82 27.63
N GLU A 148 -7.54 -10.45 28.84
CA GLU A 148 -7.66 -9.07 29.35
C GLU A 148 -6.38 -8.21 29.22
N THR A 149 -5.20 -8.82 29.10
CA THR A 149 -3.91 -8.10 29.15
C THR A 149 -2.85 -8.75 28.26
N SER A 150 -2.18 -7.94 27.42
CA SER A 150 -1.07 -8.36 26.55
C SER A 150 0.14 -7.44 26.76
N GLU A 151 1.36 -7.98 26.72
CA GLU A 151 2.61 -7.20 26.69
C GLU A 151 3.02 -6.85 25.25
N ILE A 152 2.75 -7.75 24.30
CA ILE A 152 3.06 -7.60 22.87
C ILE A 152 2.09 -6.63 22.17
N TYR A 153 0.85 -6.55 22.65
CA TYR A 153 -0.18 -5.58 22.22
C TYR A 153 -0.78 -4.82 23.43
N PRO A 154 -0.04 -3.89 24.06
CA PRO A 154 -0.43 -3.22 25.31
C PRO A 154 -1.83 -2.59 25.26
N GLY A 155 -2.60 -2.79 26.33
CA GLY A 155 -3.95 -2.24 26.49
C GLY A 155 -5.05 -2.93 25.68
N THR A 156 -4.74 -4.00 24.94
CA THR A 156 -5.75 -4.76 24.18
C THR A 156 -6.47 -5.80 25.03
N GLN A 157 -7.80 -5.85 24.90
CA GLN A 157 -8.66 -6.94 25.35
C GLN A 157 -9.26 -7.67 24.13
N ARG A 158 -9.56 -8.97 24.27
CA ARG A 158 -10.23 -9.76 23.21
C ARG A 158 -11.03 -10.94 23.77
N ASP A 159 -12.20 -11.18 23.18
CA ASP A 159 -13.01 -12.37 23.46
C ASP A 159 -12.43 -13.59 22.74
N TYR A 160 -12.54 -14.77 23.36
CA TYR A 160 -12.21 -16.04 22.71
C TYR A 160 -13.20 -17.14 23.08
N SER A 161 -13.16 -18.23 22.31
CA SER A 161 -13.82 -19.47 22.67
C SER A 161 -12.99 -20.69 22.28
N VAL A 162 -13.28 -21.83 22.90
CA VAL A 162 -12.56 -23.09 22.70
C VAL A 162 -13.59 -24.20 22.53
N TYR A 163 -13.55 -24.86 21.38
CA TYR A 163 -14.34 -26.06 21.10
C TYR A 163 -13.53 -27.31 21.44
N ILE A 164 -14.13 -28.18 22.25
CA ILE A 164 -13.57 -29.46 22.67
C ILE A 164 -14.48 -30.56 22.11
N PRO A 165 -13.99 -31.42 21.19
CA PRO A 165 -14.80 -32.47 20.59
C PRO A 165 -15.17 -33.54 21.61
N LYS A 166 -16.32 -34.20 21.44
CA LYS A 166 -16.82 -35.21 22.39
C LYS A 166 -15.91 -36.43 22.53
N GLN A 167 -15.10 -36.67 21.51
CA GLN A 167 -14.11 -37.73 21.36
C GLN A 167 -12.77 -37.41 22.04
N TYR A 168 -12.62 -36.25 22.69
CA TYR A 168 -11.40 -35.86 23.38
C TYR A 168 -11.12 -36.74 24.62
N ASP A 169 -9.91 -37.31 24.66
CA ASP A 169 -9.35 -38.09 25.76
C ASP A 169 -8.10 -37.36 26.27
N PRO A 170 -8.06 -36.88 27.52
CA PRO A 170 -6.93 -36.11 28.03
C PRO A 170 -5.64 -36.93 28.18
N SER A 171 -5.69 -38.27 28.09
CA SER A 171 -4.48 -39.11 28.03
C SER A 171 -3.79 -39.09 26.65
N GLN A 172 -4.47 -38.59 25.62
CA GLN A 172 -3.98 -38.49 24.24
C GLN A 172 -3.90 -37.02 23.81
N ALA A 173 -2.80 -36.66 23.14
CA ALA A 173 -2.58 -35.29 22.71
C ALA A 173 -3.46 -34.99 21.46
N ALA A 174 -4.46 -34.12 21.61
CA ALA A 174 -5.37 -33.76 20.52
C ALA A 174 -4.69 -32.85 19.47
N ALA A 175 -5.15 -32.92 18.23
CA ALA A 175 -4.78 -31.92 17.23
C ALA A 175 -5.36 -30.54 17.60
N LEU A 176 -4.77 -29.47 17.07
CA LEU A 176 -5.16 -28.09 17.34
C LEU A 176 -5.44 -27.34 16.04
N MET A 177 -6.54 -26.58 16.00
CA MET A 177 -6.77 -25.59 14.95
C MET A 177 -7.13 -24.21 15.53
N VAL A 178 -6.37 -23.18 15.18
CA VAL A 178 -6.60 -21.80 15.65
C VAL A 178 -7.29 -20.98 14.55
N PHE A 179 -8.39 -20.30 14.88
CA PHE A 179 -9.22 -19.53 13.96
C PHE A 179 -9.22 -18.04 14.29
N GLN A 180 -8.80 -17.22 13.32
CA GLN A 180 -8.84 -15.75 13.37
C GLN A 180 -10.24 -15.23 13.06
N ASP A 181 -10.61 -14.07 13.61
CA ASP A 181 -12.01 -13.59 13.68
C ASP A 181 -12.96 -14.68 14.22
N GLY A 182 -12.48 -15.46 15.20
CA GLY A 182 -12.96 -16.81 15.48
C GLY A 182 -14.44 -16.94 15.83
N GLN A 183 -15.11 -15.88 16.28
CA GLN A 183 -16.57 -15.90 16.52
C GLN A 183 -17.36 -16.22 15.23
N ASN A 184 -16.87 -15.81 14.05
CA ASN A 184 -17.46 -16.16 12.75
C ASN A 184 -17.35 -17.66 12.44
N TYR A 185 -16.30 -18.31 12.96
CA TYR A 185 -16.04 -19.73 12.81
C TYR A 185 -16.80 -20.58 13.85
N ALA A 186 -16.88 -20.09 15.09
CA ALA A 186 -17.57 -20.75 16.21
C ALA A 186 -19.10 -20.76 16.07
N ASN A 187 -19.69 -19.80 15.34
CA ASN A 187 -21.14 -19.66 15.20
C ASN A 187 -21.77 -20.86 14.45
N PRO A 188 -22.62 -21.69 15.10
CA PRO A 188 -23.24 -22.86 14.48
C PRO A 188 -24.30 -22.51 13.43
N ASP A 189 -24.85 -21.29 13.45
CA ASP A 189 -25.80 -20.78 12.45
C ASP A 189 -25.09 -19.93 11.36
N GLY A 190 -23.79 -19.71 11.53
CA GLY A 190 -22.97 -18.88 10.64
C GLY A 190 -22.56 -19.55 9.33
N PRO A 191 -21.64 -18.94 8.57
CA PRO A 191 -21.14 -19.51 7.33
C PRO A 191 -20.25 -20.74 7.54
N PHE A 192 -19.44 -20.77 8.60
CA PHE A 192 -18.42 -21.80 8.78
C PHE A 192 -18.85 -22.96 9.70
N ARG A 193 -19.59 -22.68 10.77
CA ARG A 193 -20.17 -23.69 11.68
C ARG A 193 -19.16 -24.74 12.18
N ILE A 194 -17.93 -24.33 12.52
CA ILE A 194 -16.83 -25.25 12.85
C ILE A 194 -17.21 -26.33 13.87
N PRO A 195 -17.97 -26.06 14.96
CA PRO A 195 -18.41 -27.13 15.86
C PRO A 195 -19.16 -28.27 15.15
N ILE A 196 -20.07 -27.96 14.22
CA ILE A 196 -20.85 -28.95 13.47
C ILE A 196 -19.96 -29.68 12.44
N VAL A 197 -19.09 -28.94 11.74
CA VAL A 197 -18.19 -29.53 10.74
C VAL A 197 -17.16 -30.44 11.41
N PHE A 198 -16.61 -30.05 12.57
CA PHE A 198 -15.68 -30.88 13.34
C PHE A 198 -16.40 -32.07 13.99
N ASP A 199 -17.59 -31.89 14.59
CA ASP A 199 -18.43 -32.99 15.08
C ASP A 199 -18.53 -34.11 14.02
N ASN A 200 -18.94 -33.74 12.80
CA ASN A 200 -19.17 -34.64 11.67
C ASN A 200 -17.87 -35.27 11.13
N LEU A 201 -16.85 -34.47 10.80
CA LEU A 201 -15.60 -34.98 10.19
C LEU A 201 -14.76 -35.81 11.18
N ILE A 202 -14.77 -35.49 12.47
CA ILE A 202 -14.10 -36.30 13.51
C ILE A 202 -14.81 -37.64 13.69
N HIS A 203 -16.15 -37.65 13.71
CA HIS A 203 -16.92 -38.91 13.77
C HIS A 203 -16.64 -39.81 12.55
N GLN A 204 -16.55 -39.22 11.35
CA GLN A 204 -16.18 -39.94 10.12
C GLN A 204 -14.71 -40.37 10.06
N LYS A 205 -13.85 -39.92 11.00
CA LYS A 205 -12.38 -40.08 10.96
C LYS A 205 -11.73 -39.44 9.72
N ALA A 206 -12.39 -38.44 9.14
CA ALA A 206 -11.92 -37.65 8.00
C ALA A 206 -10.92 -36.57 8.42
N MET A 207 -10.87 -36.25 9.72
CA MET A 207 -9.84 -35.45 10.38
C MET A 207 -9.52 -36.04 11.76
N PRO A 208 -8.35 -35.79 12.36
CA PRO A 208 -8.03 -36.22 13.72
C PRO A 208 -8.95 -35.56 14.75
N VAL A 209 -8.94 -36.07 16.00
CA VAL A 209 -9.63 -35.43 17.13
C VAL A 209 -8.96 -34.08 17.39
N THR A 210 -9.65 -32.99 16.99
CA THR A 210 -9.09 -31.63 16.96
C THR A 210 -9.84 -30.68 17.89
N ILE A 211 -9.10 -30.03 18.79
CA ILE A 211 -9.57 -28.89 19.59
C ILE A 211 -9.46 -27.63 18.73
N ALA A 212 -10.51 -26.79 18.71
CA ALA A 212 -10.47 -25.52 17.98
C ALA A 212 -10.43 -24.34 18.95
N VAL A 213 -9.52 -23.38 18.70
CA VAL A 213 -9.44 -22.12 19.46
C VAL A 213 -9.86 -20.98 18.54
N PHE A 214 -10.88 -20.23 18.95
CA PHE A 214 -11.47 -19.13 18.21
C PHE A 214 -11.07 -17.81 18.88
N VAL A 215 -10.21 -17.02 18.24
CA VAL A 215 -9.69 -15.76 18.80
C VAL A 215 -10.26 -14.55 18.05
N SER A 216 -10.76 -13.57 18.80
CA SER A 216 -11.14 -12.27 18.25
C SER A 216 -9.91 -11.35 18.20
N PRO A 217 -9.84 -10.39 17.27
CA PRO A 217 -8.79 -9.37 17.30
C PRO A 217 -8.89 -8.50 18.56
N GLY A 218 -7.77 -7.92 18.97
CA GLY A 218 -7.71 -6.98 20.09
C GLY A 218 -8.54 -5.71 19.89
N THR A 219 -8.91 -5.11 21.01
CA THR A 219 -9.50 -3.78 21.11
C THR A 219 -8.89 -3.04 22.29
N VAL A 220 -8.38 -1.83 22.05
CA VAL A 220 -7.96 -0.89 23.12
C VAL A 220 -9.18 -0.09 23.54
N LYS A 221 -9.58 -0.23 24.82
CA LYS A 221 -10.76 0.45 25.37
C LYS A 221 -10.57 1.96 25.48
N GLY A 222 -11.56 2.75 25.06
CA GLY A 222 -11.58 4.20 25.27
C GLY A 222 -11.58 4.55 26.76
N ALA A 223 -10.86 5.62 27.15
CA ALA A 223 -10.69 6.02 28.56
C ALA A 223 -11.21 7.43 28.89
N LEU A 224 -11.68 8.20 27.90
CA LEU A 224 -12.38 9.47 28.09
C LEU A 224 -13.86 9.33 27.67
N PRO A 225 -14.80 10.17 28.17
CA PRO A 225 -16.24 9.96 27.98
C PRO A 225 -16.74 9.86 26.52
N ASN A 226 -16.03 10.51 25.58
CA ASN A 226 -16.36 10.49 24.15
C ASN A 226 -15.46 9.54 23.33
N ALA A 227 -14.40 9.00 23.92
CA ALA A 227 -13.39 8.22 23.24
C ALA A 227 -13.93 6.85 22.79
N LYS A 228 -13.73 6.50 21.54
CA LYS A 228 -14.19 5.23 20.96
C LYS A 228 -13.21 4.11 21.27
N ASP A 229 -13.74 2.89 21.38
CA ASP A 229 -12.95 1.67 21.38
C ASP A 229 -12.18 1.53 20.05
N ARG A 230 -10.86 1.39 20.13
CA ARG A 230 -9.97 1.28 18.96
C ARG A 230 -9.63 -0.18 18.70
N SER A 231 -10.22 -0.76 17.66
CA SER A 231 -9.83 -2.11 17.22
C SER A 231 -8.40 -2.13 16.71
N THR A 232 -7.63 -3.14 17.13
CA THR A 232 -6.28 -3.41 16.61
C THR A 232 -6.27 -4.41 15.47
N ARG A 233 -7.44 -4.89 14.99
CA ARG A 233 -7.55 -5.99 13.99
C ARG A 233 -6.56 -5.90 12.85
N SER A 234 -6.52 -4.79 12.10
CA SER A 234 -5.59 -4.70 10.95
C SER A 234 -4.12 -4.67 11.38
N PHE A 235 -3.80 -4.03 12.50
CA PHE A 235 -2.44 -4.00 13.05
C PHE A 235 -1.99 -5.35 13.64
N GLU A 236 -2.92 -6.16 14.16
CA GLU A 236 -2.68 -7.54 14.58
C GLU A 236 -2.55 -8.50 13.39
N TYR A 237 -3.43 -8.38 12.40
CA TYR A 237 -3.63 -9.41 11.37
C TYR A 237 -2.91 -9.15 10.05
N ASP A 238 -2.97 -7.94 9.49
CA ASP A 238 -2.37 -7.63 8.18
C ASP A 238 -0.88 -7.25 8.29
N SER A 239 -0.38 -6.96 9.49
CA SER A 239 1.05 -6.62 9.71
C SER A 239 1.94 -7.85 9.51
N MET A 240 2.97 -7.72 8.67
CA MET A 240 3.97 -8.77 8.47
C MET A 240 4.90 -8.94 9.68
N GLY A 241 5.49 -10.14 9.80
CA GLY A 241 6.51 -10.47 10.81
C GLY A 241 5.96 -11.15 12.06
N ASP A 242 6.86 -11.43 13.02
CA ASP A 242 6.62 -12.42 14.08
C ASP A 242 5.63 -12.00 15.18
N ARG A 243 5.25 -10.72 15.24
CA ARG A 243 4.58 -10.12 16.41
C ARG A 243 3.30 -10.86 16.79
N TYR A 244 2.45 -11.15 15.81
CA TYR A 244 1.18 -11.83 16.07
C TYR A 244 1.37 -13.31 16.40
N ALA A 245 2.37 -13.97 15.79
CA ALA A 245 2.73 -15.35 16.09
C ALA A 245 3.22 -15.48 17.55
N ARG A 246 4.13 -14.60 17.98
CA ARG A 246 4.60 -14.54 19.37
C ARG A 246 3.46 -14.27 20.34
N PHE A 247 2.59 -13.29 20.08
CA PHE A 247 1.39 -13.07 20.89
C PHE A 247 0.54 -14.35 21.05
N LEU A 248 0.24 -15.06 19.96
CA LEU A 248 -0.52 -16.31 20.02
C LEU A 248 0.19 -17.38 20.87
N ILE A 249 1.49 -17.58 20.64
CA ILE A 249 2.25 -18.71 21.20
C ILE A 249 2.70 -18.45 22.65
N GLU A 250 3.10 -17.22 22.97
CA GLU A 250 3.77 -16.86 24.22
C GLU A 250 2.78 -16.34 25.28
N GLU A 251 1.68 -15.69 24.88
CA GLU A 251 0.70 -15.12 25.80
C GLU A 251 -0.66 -15.83 25.75
N PHE A 252 -1.27 -15.97 24.55
CA PHE A 252 -2.69 -16.29 24.43
C PHE A 252 -3.01 -17.80 24.50
N LEU A 253 -2.33 -18.63 23.72
CA LEU A 253 -2.58 -20.08 23.72
C LEU A 253 -2.31 -20.75 25.08
N PRO A 254 -1.31 -20.35 25.90
CA PRO A 254 -1.18 -20.82 27.27
C PRO A 254 -2.39 -20.56 28.17
N VAL A 255 -3.18 -19.51 27.90
CA VAL A 255 -4.44 -19.22 28.60
C VAL A 255 -5.61 -19.98 27.98
N ALA A 256 -5.73 -19.99 26.66
CA ALA A 256 -6.83 -20.62 25.94
C ALA A 256 -6.81 -22.16 26.04
N LEU A 257 -5.63 -22.78 26.11
CA LEU A 257 -5.44 -24.23 26.17
C LEU A 257 -5.15 -24.75 27.59
N LYS A 258 -5.43 -23.92 28.61
CA LYS A 258 -5.25 -24.33 30.00
C LYS A 258 -6.05 -25.61 30.30
N ASP A 259 -5.40 -26.55 30.97
CA ASP A 259 -5.94 -27.86 31.36
C ASP A 259 -6.33 -28.78 30.17
N LEU A 260 -5.81 -28.51 28.95
CA LEU A 260 -6.02 -29.30 27.74
C LEU A 260 -4.70 -29.90 27.20
N ASN A 261 -4.72 -31.19 26.86
CA ASN A 261 -3.62 -31.92 26.25
C ASN A 261 -3.70 -31.82 24.72
N VAL A 262 -2.93 -30.91 24.13
CA VAL A 262 -2.77 -30.80 22.67
C VAL A 262 -1.40 -31.24 22.21
N SER A 263 -1.31 -31.77 20.99
CA SER A 263 -0.03 -32.08 20.36
C SER A 263 0.82 -30.82 20.18
N ASN A 264 2.13 -31.01 20.20
CA ASN A 264 3.13 -29.99 19.88
C ASN A 264 3.78 -30.20 18.51
N SER A 265 3.38 -31.23 17.73
CA SER A 265 3.90 -31.39 16.37
C SER A 265 3.24 -30.37 15.41
N PRO A 266 4.00 -29.71 14.52
CA PRO A 266 3.42 -28.86 13.48
C PRO A 266 2.45 -29.60 12.56
N GLU A 267 2.60 -30.92 12.39
CA GLU A 267 1.70 -31.72 11.57
C GLU A 267 0.30 -31.89 12.19
N ASP A 268 0.18 -31.76 13.51
CA ASP A 268 -1.08 -31.79 14.26
C ASP A 268 -1.66 -30.38 14.51
N ARG A 269 -1.02 -29.34 13.95
CA ARG A 269 -1.35 -27.93 14.21
C ARG A 269 -1.67 -27.16 12.95
N ALA A 270 -2.94 -26.77 12.85
CA ALA A 270 -3.47 -25.91 11.81
C ALA A 270 -3.81 -24.51 12.32
N ILE A 271 -3.80 -23.54 11.41
CA ILE A 271 -4.28 -22.19 11.66
C ILE A 271 -5.06 -21.70 10.45
N GLY A 272 -6.13 -20.93 10.66
CA GLY A 272 -6.96 -20.45 9.58
C GLY A 272 -7.72 -19.16 9.88
N GLY A 273 -8.27 -18.56 8.83
CA GLY A 273 -9.04 -17.33 8.94
C GLY A 273 -9.51 -16.79 7.59
N ILE A 274 -10.28 -15.71 7.66
CA ILE A 274 -10.91 -15.06 6.50
C ILE A 274 -10.42 -13.62 6.35
N SER A 275 -10.19 -13.16 5.11
CA SER A 275 -9.74 -11.79 4.83
C SER A 275 -8.41 -11.50 5.56
N SER A 276 -8.32 -10.46 6.41
CA SER A 276 -7.16 -10.27 7.29
C SER A 276 -6.85 -11.47 8.18
N GLY A 277 -7.85 -12.22 8.63
CA GLY A 277 -7.61 -13.48 9.36
C GLY A 277 -6.92 -14.55 8.51
N GLY A 278 -7.11 -14.53 7.19
CA GLY A 278 -6.48 -15.46 6.25
C GLY A 278 -5.00 -15.15 6.02
N ILE A 279 -4.64 -13.87 5.84
CA ILE A 279 -3.22 -13.48 5.83
C ILE A 279 -2.58 -13.71 7.20
N ALA A 280 -3.26 -13.39 8.31
CA ALA A 280 -2.72 -13.61 9.66
C ALA A 280 -2.40 -15.10 9.92
N ALA A 281 -3.27 -16.02 9.49
CA ALA A 281 -3.01 -17.45 9.56
C ALA A 281 -1.76 -17.85 8.77
N PHE A 282 -1.61 -17.33 7.54
CA PHE A 282 -0.41 -17.54 6.74
C PHE A 282 0.85 -16.93 7.38
N THR A 283 0.78 -15.69 7.86
CA THR A 283 1.89 -14.99 8.56
C THR A 283 2.39 -15.79 9.76
N VAL A 284 1.49 -16.32 10.58
CA VAL A 284 1.85 -17.09 11.79
C VAL A 284 2.53 -18.40 11.44
N ALA A 285 2.01 -19.19 10.50
CA ALA A 285 2.65 -20.42 10.04
C ALA A 285 3.94 -20.15 9.24
N TRP A 286 4.00 -19.03 8.51
CA TRP A 286 5.20 -18.59 7.82
C TRP A 286 6.31 -18.25 8.81
N GLU A 287 6.07 -17.44 9.84
CA GLU A 287 7.14 -17.12 10.81
C GLU A 287 7.41 -18.25 11.81
N ARG A 288 6.41 -19.08 12.14
CA ARG A 288 6.51 -20.19 13.10
C ARG A 288 6.05 -21.54 12.51
N PRO A 289 6.74 -22.06 11.48
CA PRO A 289 6.48 -23.40 10.93
C PRO A 289 6.87 -24.51 11.92
N ASP A 290 7.60 -24.17 12.99
CA ASP A 290 7.85 -25.04 14.15
C ASP A 290 6.63 -25.15 15.09
N GLN A 291 5.56 -24.38 14.85
CA GLN A 291 4.32 -24.41 15.62
C GLN A 291 3.08 -24.71 14.77
N PHE A 292 3.03 -24.30 13.49
CA PHE A 292 1.87 -24.53 12.62
C PHE A 292 2.31 -25.01 11.24
N GLY A 293 2.06 -26.28 10.92
CA GLY A 293 2.40 -26.90 9.64
C GLY A 293 1.26 -26.86 8.60
N LYS A 294 0.09 -26.33 8.96
CA LYS A 294 -1.13 -26.31 8.13
C LYS A 294 -1.81 -24.94 8.15
N VAL A 295 -2.14 -24.40 6.98
CA VAL A 295 -2.79 -23.09 6.79
C VAL A 295 -4.09 -23.23 6.01
N LEU A 296 -5.16 -22.58 6.50
CA LEU A 296 -6.43 -22.41 5.80
C LEU A 296 -6.74 -20.91 5.61
N SER A 297 -6.52 -20.39 4.40
CA SER A 297 -6.78 -18.98 4.07
C SER A 297 -8.02 -18.87 3.19
N HIS A 298 -9.03 -18.12 3.65
CA HIS A 298 -10.22 -17.79 2.88
C HIS A 298 -10.17 -16.32 2.45
N ILE A 299 -10.31 -16.03 1.16
CA ILE A 299 -10.32 -14.68 0.55
C ILE A 299 -9.21 -13.78 1.15
N GLY A 300 -7.98 -14.31 1.24
CA GLY A 300 -6.92 -13.76 2.08
C GLY A 300 -6.38 -12.40 1.60
N SER A 301 -6.12 -11.47 2.52
CA SER A 301 -5.76 -10.08 2.20
C SER A 301 -4.30 -9.85 1.75
N TYR A 302 -3.78 -10.68 0.85
CA TYR A 302 -2.43 -10.58 0.27
C TYR A 302 -2.22 -9.37 -0.67
N THR A 303 -3.06 -8.35 -0.55
CA THR A 303 -2.93 -7.04 -1.19
C THR A 303 -2.10 -6.10 -0.31
N ASN A 304 -2.10 -4.79 -0.57
CA ASN A 304 -1.30 -3.82 0.19
C ASN A 304 -2.01 -3.22 1.41
N ILE A 305 -2.67 -4.08 2.18
CA ILE A 305 -2.88 -3.80 3.60
C ILE A 305 -1.57 -4.17 4.30
N ARG A 306 -0.90 -3.19 4.90
CA ARG A 306 0.31 -3.33 5.76
C ARG A 306 1.45 -4.22 5.22
N GLY A 307 1.53 -4.43 3.91
CA GLY A 307 2.65 -5.11 3.23
C GLY A 307 2.34 -6.45 2.56
N GLY A 308 1.12 -7.00 2.69
CA GLY A 308 0.79 -8.38 2.27
C GLY A 308 1.23 -8.80 0.85
N TRP A 309 1.21 -7.87 -0.11
CA TRP A 309 1.73 -8.01 -1.48
C TRP A 309 3.18 -8.48 -1.60
N ALA A 310 3.98 -8.42 -0.53
CA ALA A 310 5.37 -8.90 -0.52
C ALA A 310 5.50 -10.43 -0.38
N TYR A 311 4.45 -11.15 0.08
CA TYR A 311 4.52 -12.59 0.33
C TYR A 311 4.89 -13.44 -0.90
N PRO A 312 4.33 -13.22 -2.11
CA PRO A 312 4.76 -13.95 -3.31
C PRO A 312 6.27 -13.88 -3.59
N GLY A 313 6.89 -12.70 -3.36
CA GLY A 313 8.34 -12.53 -3.47
C GLY A 313 9.13 -13.30 -2.40
N LEU A 314 8.66 -13.26 -1.14
CA LEU A 314 9.29 -14.02 -0.04
C LEU A 314 9.19 -15.54 -0.23
N VAL A 315 8.04 -16.02 -0.71
CA VAL A 315 7.81 -17.44 -1.04
C VAL A 315 8.74 -17.85 -2.19
N ARG A 316 8.83 -17.08 -3.28
CA ARG A 316 9.75 -17.36 -4.40
C ARG A 316 11.23 -17.41 -3.98
N LYS A 317 11.65 -16.55 -3.04
CA LYS A 317 13.01 -16.62 -2.44
C LYS A 317 13.26 -17.90 -1.65
N SER A 318 12.24 -18.45 -0.98
CA SER A 318 12.39 -19.64 -0.14
C SER A 318 12.61 -20.96 -0.91
N LYS A 319 12.47 -21.00 -2.24
CA LYS A 319 12.56 -22.21 -3.09
C LYS A 319 13.75 -23.15 -2.84
N ARG A 320 14.89 -22.66 -2.32
CA ARG A 320 16.06 -23.50 -1.97
C ARG A 320 15.95 -24.20 -0.60
N ASN A 321 15.06 -23.75 0.26
CA ASN A 321 14.76 -24.26 1.58
C ASN A 321 13.33 -23.82 1.96
N PRO A 322 12.28 -24.40 1.34
CA PRO A 322 10.90 -24.02 1.61
C PRO A 322 10.53 -24.31 3.07
N LYS A 323 9.65 -23.50 3.65
CA LYS A 323 9.13 -23.70 5.00
C LYS A 323 8.17 -24.89 4.99
N ALA A 324 8.17 -25.71 6.05
CA ALA A 324 7.37 -26.94 6.13
C ALA A 324 5.90 -26.65 6.46
N ILE A 325 5.18 -26.01 5.53
CA ILE A 325 3.76 -25.64 5.66
C ILE A 325 2.94 -26.13 4.46
N LYS A 326 1.78 -26.71 4.73
CA LYS A 326 0.74 -27.09 3.76
C LYS A 326 -0.33 -25.98 3.71
N VAL A 327 -0.63 -25.45 2.53
CA VAL A 327 -1.40 -24.20 2.39
C VAL A 327 -2.64 -24.39 1.51
N TYR A 328 -3.83 -24.41 2.12
CA TYR A 328 -5.09 -24.33 1.39
C TYR A 328 -5.49 -22.85 1.26
N LEU A 329 -5.75 -22.41 0.01
CA LEU A 329 -6.31 -21.11 -0.34
C LEU A 329 -7.70 -21.30 -0.97
N GLN A 330 -8.69 -20.55 -0.51
CA GLN A 330 -9.93 -20.29 -1.25
C GLN A 330 -10.03 -18.81 -1.57
N GLU A 331 -10.56 -18.49 -2.75
CA GLU A 331 -10.76 -17.12 -3.22
C GLU A 331 -12.07 -17.02 -4.03
N GLY A 332 -12.71 -15.85 -4.02
CA GLY A 332 -13.89 -15.56 -4.84
C GLY A 332 -13.51 -15.00 -6.22
N LYS A 333 -14.17 -15.44 -7.29
CA LYS A 333 -13.94 -14.92 -8.65
C LYS A 333 -14.27 -13.42 -8.78
N ASP A 334 -15.26 -12.95 -8.04
CA ASP A 334 -15.74 -11.55 -8.06
C ASP A 334 -15.25 -10.76 -6.83
N ASP A 335 -14.14 -11.15 -6.19
CA ASP A 335 -13.67 -10.49 -4.96
C ASP A 335 -12.97 -9.13 -5.20
N LEU A 336 -12.80 -8.37 -4.11
CA LEU A 336 -12.55 -6.93 -4.08
C LEU A 336 -11.45 -6.43 -5.04
N ASN A 337 -11.70 -5.26 -5.62
CA ASN A 337 -10.73 -4.46 -6.36
C ASN A 337 -10.61 -3.06 -5.73
N ASN A 338 -10.20 -3.00 -4.46
CA ASN A 338 -10.22 -1.80 -3.64
C ASN A 338 -8.88 -1.03 -3.62
N LEU A 339 -8.84 0.06 -2.84
CA LEU A 339 -7.66 0.85 -2.46
C LEU A 339 -6.36 0.03 -2.26
N PHE A 340 -6.45 -1.17 -1.68
CA PHE A 340 -5.29 -1.97 -1.32
C PHE A 340 -4.81 -2.91 -2.42
N GLY A 341 -5.69 -3.34 -3.34
CA GLY A 341 -5.33 -4.19 -4.47
C GLY A 341 -6.52 -4.89 -5.11
N ASN A 342 -6.24 -5.79 -6.05
CA ASN A 342 -7.20 -6.77 -6.54
C ASN A 342 -6.94 -8.10 -5.84
N TRP A 343 -7.92 -8.60 -5.10
CA TRP A 343 -7.76 -9.75 -4.22
C TRP A 343 -7.64 -11.06 -5.01
N PRO A 344 -8.48 -11.32 -6.04
CA PRO A 344 -8.36 -12.53 -6.86
C PRO A 344 -6.98 -12.71 -7.50
N LEU A 345 -6.43 -11.63 -8.08
CA LEU A 345 -5.08 -11.67 -8.67
C LEU A 345 -3.97 -11.81 -7.62
N ALA A 346 -4.16 -11.32 -6.38
CA ALA A 346 -3.17 -11.44 -5.31
C ALA A 346 -3.12 -12.87 -4.74
N ASN A 347 -4.26 -13.52 -4.55
CA ASN A 347 -4.31 -14.94 -4.17
C ASN A 347 -3.76 -15.85 -5.29
N GLN A 348 -3.95 -15.48 -6.57
CA GLN A 348 -3.34 -16.16 -7.71
C GLN A 348 -1.81 -16.01 -7.77
N ASP A 349 -1.24 -14.83 -7.52
CA ASP A 349 0.24 -14.68 -7.50
C ASP A 349 0.87 -15.37 -6.28
N LEU A 350 0.18 -15.42 -5.13
CA LEU A 350 0.63 -16.25 -4.00
C LEU A 350 0.60 -17.74 -4.35
N ALA A 351 -0.46 -18.24 -4.99
CA ALA A 351 -0.53 -19.63 -5.44
C ALA A 351 0.58 -19.95 -6.47
N ALA A 352 0.80 -19.09 -7.46
CA ALA A 352 1.89 -19.22 -8.43
C ALA A 352 3.26 -19.19 -7.75
N ALA A 353 3.45 -18.38 -6.70
CA ALA A 353 4.67 -18.37 -5.90
C ALA A 353 4.87 -19.66 -5.09
N LEU A 354 3.81 -20.20 -4.46
CA LEU A 354 3.83 -21.46 -3.73
C LEU A 354 4.15 -22.64 -4.66
N GLN A 355 3.50 -22.71 -5.82
CA GLN A 355 3.80 -23.66 -6.88
C GLN A 355 5.25 -23.53 -7.37
N PHE A 356 5.70 -22.32 -7.68
CA PHE A 356 7.07 -22.07 -8.11
C PHE A 356 8.08 -22.54 -7.06
N ALA A 357 7.83 -22.29 -5.77
CA ALA A 357 8.75 -22.65 -4.69
C ALA A 357 8.63 -24.10 -4.19
N GLY A 358 7.64 -24.87 -4.66
CA GLY A 358 7.47 -26.29 -4.35
C GLY A 358 6.73 -26.59 -3.04
N TYR A 359 5.81 -25.74 -2.62
CA TYR A 359 4.97 -25.96 -1.44
C TYR A 359 3.78 -26.88 -1.77
N GLU A 360 3.39 -27.73 -0.81
CA GLU A 360 2.11 -28.44 -0.86
C GLU A 360 0.98 -27.43 -0.67
N HIS A 361 0.26 -27.11 -1.75
CA HIS A 361 -0.76 -26.07 -1.76
C HIS A 361 -1.93 -26.43 -2.69
N LYS A 362 -3.06 -25.76 -2.48
CA LYS A 362 -4.25 -25.85 -3.33
C LYS A 362 -4.93 -24.48 -3.37
N LEU A 363 -5.39 -24.04 -4.54
CA LEU A 363 -6.19 -22.82 -4.71
C LEU A 363 -7.55 -23.18 -5.31
N VAL A 364 -8.63 -22.84 -4.61
CA VAL A 364 -10.02 -23.02 -5.09
C VAL A 364 -10.66 -21.66 -5.34
N MET A 365 -10.96 -21.38 -6.62
CA MET A 365 -11.69 -20.18 -7.07
C MET A 365 -13.20 -20.44 -7.07
N THR A 366 -13.91 -20.01 -6.03
CA THR A 366 -15.37 -20.12 -5.92
C THR A 366 -16.08 -18.97 -6.67
N GLU A 367 -17.36 -19.13 -6.99
CA GLU A 367 -18.19 -18.02 -7.49
C GLU A 367 -18.32 -16.89 -6.45
N GLY A 368 -18.64 -15.67 -6.91
CA GLY A 368 -18.92 -14.52 -6.04
C GLY A 368 -17.68 -13.83 -5.45
N GLY A 369 -17.93 -12.77 -4.68
CA GLY A 369 -16.91 -11.94 -4.01
C GLY A 369 -16.91 -12.08 -2.49
N HIS A 370 -16.52 -11.01 -1.77
CA HIS A 370 -16.12 -10.99 -0.35
C HIS A 370 -17.14 -11.59 0.65
N SER A 371 -17.20 -12.91 0.73
CA SER A 371 -18.23 -13.61 1.49
C SER A 371 -17.74 -14.95 2.04
N GLY A 372 -17.83 -15.09 3.36
CA GLY A 372 -17.60 -16.37 4.04
C GLY A 372 -18.59 -17.47 3.64
N ASN A 373 -19.69 -17.16 2.93
CA ASN A 373 -20.68 -18.18 2.53
C ASN A 373 -20.10 -19.21 1.55
N TRP A 374 -19.29 -18.79 0.58
CA TRP A 374 -18.66 -19.67 -0.41
C TRP A 374 -17.52 -20.46 0.21
N ALA A 375 -16.63 -19.77 0.92
CA ALA A 375 -15.60 -20.38 1.75
C ALA A 375 -16.18 -21.41 2.75
N GLY A 376 -17.35 -21.11 3.31
CA GLY A 376 -18.08 -22.00 4.22
C GLY A 376 -18.67 -23.23 3.53
N LYS A 377 -19.12 -23.14 2.28
CA LYS A 377 -19.58 -24.31 1.50
C LYS A 377 -18.44 -25.29 1.25
N GLU A 378 -17.27 -24.78 0.88
CA GLU A 378 -16.05 -25.55 0.55
C GLU A 378 -15.31 -26.08 1.80
N LEU A 379 -15.49 -25.45 2.96
CA LEU A 379 -14.78 -25.74 4.22
C LEU A 379 -14.66 -27.24 4.59
N PRO A 380 -15.68 -28.11 4.42
CA PRO A 380 -15.52 -29.54 4.74
C PRO A 380 -14.44 -30.21 3.89
N GLU A 381 -14.42 -29.97 2.58
CA GLU A 381 -13.43 -30.54 1.66
C GLU A 381 -12.06 -29.86 1.80
N ALA A 382 -12.05 -28.57 2.12
CA ALA A 382 -10.83 -27.88 2.53
C ALA A 382 -10.18 -28.53 3.77
N LEU A 383 -10.98 -28.92 4.77
CA LEU A 383 -10.50 -29.62 5.96
C LEU A 383 -10.07 -31.07 5.64
N ARG A 384 -10.81 -31.82 4.81
CA ARG A 384 -10.39 -33.16 4.36
C ARG A 384 -9.02 -33.12 3.68
N TRP A 385 -8.81 -32.17 2.75
CA TRP A 385 -7.51 -31.99 2.09
C TRP A 385 -6.44 -31.49 3.07
N LEU A 386 -6.75 -30.54 3.95
CA LEU A 386 -5.77 -29.98 4.87
C LEU A 386 -5.26 -31.03 5.87
N TRP A 387 -6.13 -31.92 6.35
CA TRP A 387 -5.79 -33.02 7.25
C TRP A 387 -5.37 -34.32 6.53
N SER A 388 -5.40 -34.37 5.19
CA SER A 388 -4.88 -35.51 4.44
C SER A 388 -3.37 -35.69 4.64
N LYS A 389 -2.93 -36.96 4.63
CA LYS A 389 -1.51 -37.28 4.50
C LYS A 389 -1.02 -36.82 3.12
N PRO A 390 0.26 -36.43 2.96
CA PRO A 390 0.79 -36.05 1.65
C PRO A 390 0.68 -37.22 0.67
N ASP A 391 -0.21 -37.11 -0.31
CA ASP A 391 -0.28 -38.02 -1.45
C ASP A 391 0.53 -37.42 -2.60
N ALA A 392 1.41 -38.22 -3.21
CA ALA A 392 2.28 -37.77 -4.28
C ALA A 392 1.51 -37.29 -5.53
N THR A 393 0.22 -37.60 -5.66
CA THR A 393 -0.62 -37.28 -6.83
C THR A 393 -1.41 -35.97 -6.73
N GLU A 394 -1.82 -35.52 -5.54
CA GLU A 394 -2.69 -34.32 -5.39
C GLU A 394 -1.94 -32.99 -5.21
N THR A 395 -0.64 -33.03 -4.91
CA THR A 395 0.21 -31.87 -4.50
C THR A 395 0.27 -30.69 -5.48
N ASN A 396 -0.24 -30.85 -6.70
CA ASN A 396 -0.19 -29.85 -7.77
C ASN A 396 -1.58 -29.56 -8.39
N THR A 397 -2.64 -29.58 -7.57
CA THR A 397 -3.97 -29.04 -7.96
C THR A 397 -4.01 -27.51 -7.92
N GLY A 398 -3.10 -26.89 -8.68
CA GLY A 398 -3.37 -25.59 -9.29
C GLY A 398 -4.57 -25.74 -10.24
N SER A 399 -5.36 -24.67 -10.39
CA SER A 399 -6.67 -24.68 -11.08
C SER A 399 -6.62 -25.45 -12.41
N THR A 400 -7.29 -26.61 -12.45
CA THR A 400 -7.32 -27.53 -13.59
C THR A 400 -8.26 -27.04 -14.69
N GLU A 401 -7.97 -25.86 -15.24
CA GLU A 401 -8.34 -25.50 -16.60
C GLU A 401 -7.30 -26.19 -17.50
N PRO A 402 -7.63 -27.29 -18.20
CA PRO A 402 -6.74 -27.86 -19.20
C PRO A 402 -6.67 -26.88 -20.37
N THR A 403 -5.70 -25.97 -20.32
CA THR A 403 -5.39 -25.09 -21.45
C THR A 403 -4.83 -25.93 -22.60
N THR A 404 -5.75 -26.46 -23.40
CA THR A 404 -5.52 -26.64 -24.83
C THR A 404 -5.08 -25.29 -25.36
N ALA A 405 -3.77 -25.05 -25.39
CA ALA A 405 -3.20 -23.75 -25.70
C ALA A 405 -3.81 -23.28 -27.02
N PRO A 406 -4.64 -22.22 -27.03
CA PRO A 406 -5.44 -21.88 -28.19
C PRO A 406 -4.51 -21.58 -29.35
N GLU A 407 -4.98 -21.92 -30.56
CA GLU A 407 -4.12 -21.99 -31.74
C GLU A 407 -3.46 -20.64 -32.01
N LYS A 408 -2.18 -20.53 -31.63
CA LYS A 408 -1.45 -19.26 -31.59
C LYS A 408 -1.31 -18.75 -33.00
N THR A 409 -1.96 -17.63 -33.32
CA THR A 409 -1.85 -17.01 -34.64
C THR A 409 -0.39 -16.82 -34.98
N LYS A 410 0.05 -17.41 -36.10
CA LYS A 410 1.42 -17.29 -36.59
C LYS A 410 1.77 -15.81 -36.73
N TRP A 411 2.96 -15.42 -36.27
CA TRP A 411 3.41 -14.04 -36.42
C TRP A 411 3.52 -13.65 -37.90
N GLU A 412 2.81 -12.59 -38.27
CA GLU A 412 2.90 -11.93 -39.56
C GLU A 412 2.94 -10.41 -39.33
N PRO A 413 3.66 -9.64 -40.17
CA PRO A 413 3.72 -8.19 -40.02
C PRO A 413 2.34 -7.59 -40.26
N HIS A 414 1.91 -6.71 -39.34
CA HIS A 414 0.73 -5.87 -39.54
C HIS A 414 0.82 -5.12 -40.90
N PRO A 415 -0.28 -4.84 -41.62
CA PRO A 415 -0.23 -4.14 -42.92
C PRO A 415 0.60 -2.85 -42.93
N ASP A 416 0.51 -2.02 -41.89
CA ASP A 416 1.34 -0.80 -41.73
C ASP A 416 2.81 -1.07 -41.37
N ALA A 417 3.19 -2.31 -41.07
CA ALA A 417 4.58 -2.76 -40.92
C ALA A 417 5.13 -3.41 -42.22
N VAL A 418 4.43 -3.19 -43.34
CA VAL A 418 4.87 -3.49 -44.72
C VAL A 418 5.20 -2.17 -45.44
N VAL A 419 6.27 -2.16 -46.23
CA VAL A 419 6.72 -0.97 -46.95
C VAL A 419 5.71 -0.62 -48.06
N ASN A 420 5.30 0.66 -48.08
CA ASN A 420 4.45 1.22 -49.13
C ASN A 420 5.27 2.19 -49.98
N GLU A 421 5.58 1.82 -51.22
CA GLU A 421 6.43 2.60 -52.14
C GLU A 421 5.86 4.00 -52.49
N LYS A 422 4.60 4.27 -52.15
CA LYS A 422 3.95 5.58 -52.35
C LYS A 422 4.06 6.52 -51.15
N VAL A 423 4.67 6.07 -50.05
CA VAL A 423 4.82 6.84 -48.81
C VAL A 423 6.24 7.44 -48.76
N PRO A 424 6.39 8.75 -48.48
CA PRO A 424 7.71 9.36 -48.28
C PRO A 424 8.43 8.76 -47.07
N THR A 425 9.61 8.17 -47.29
CA THR A 425 10.37 7.45 -46.25
C THR A 425 11.34 8.35 -45.48
N GLY A 426 11.30 8.29 -44.15
CA GLY A 426 12.30 8.90 -43.27
C GLY A 426 13.70 8.25 -43.32
N THR A 427 14.65 8.81 -42.59
CA THR A 427 16.06 8.36 -42.53
C THR A 427 16.47 7.93 -41.12
N ILE A 428 17.41 6.98 -41.00
CA ILE A 428 18.04 6.59 -39.73
C ILE A 428 19.43 7.23 -39.64
N GLU A 429 19.64 8.07 -38.63
CA GLU A 429 20.98 8.58 -38.28
C GLU A 429 21.55 7.78 -37.11
N LYS A 430 22.70 7.12 -37.32
CA LYS A 430 23.47 6.47 -36.26
C LYS A 430 24.56 7.41 -35.76
N PHE A 431 24.72 7.48 -34.44
CA PHE A 431 25.71 8.36 -33.79
C PHE A 431 26.89 7.55 -33.24
N PRO A 432 28.02 8.22 -32.91
CA PRO A 432 29.06 7.61 -32.08
C PRO A 432 28.47 7.07 -30.77
N ALA A 433 29.08 6.00 -30.24
CA ALA A 433 28.63 5.41 -28.99
C ALA A 433 28.75 6.41 -27.84
N PHE A 434 27.71 6.47 -27.00
CA PHE A 434 27.53 7.50 -25.99
C PHE A 434 28.05 7.04 -24.63
N GLU A 435 28.87 7.86 -23.98
CA GLU A 435 29.35 7.65 -22.61
C GLU A 435 28.54 8.48 -21.61
N SER A 436 28.04 7.84 -20.55
CA SER A 436 27.19 8.50 -19.54
C SER A 436 27.97 9.11 -18.38
N LYS A 437 27.43 10.19 -17.81
CA LYS A 437 27.84 10.73 -16.50
C LYS A 437 26.92 10.22 -15.38
N ILE A 438 25.62 10.09 -15.66
CA ILE A 438 24.61 9.55 -14.72
C ILE A 438 24.77 8.04 -14.50
N PHE A 439 25.13 7.30 -15.54
CA PHE A 439 25.53 5.90 -15.46
C PHE A 439 27.03 5.78 -15.76
N GLU A 440 27.88 6.19 -14.81
CA GLU A 440 29.34 6.24 -14.98
C GLU A 440 29.94 4.92 -15.51
N ASN A 441 31.01 5.03 -16.32
CA ASN A 441 31.69 3.88 -16.95
C ASN A 441 30.81 3.05 -17.90
N THR A 442 29.66 3.57 -18.36
CA THR A 442 28.85 2.91 -19.40
C THR A 442 29.03 3.55 -20.77
N VAL A 443 29.09 2.70 -21.79
CA VAL A 443 29.03 3.07 -23.21
C VAL A 443 27.85 2.37 -23.88
N ARG A 444 27.12 3.06 -24.77
CA ARG A 444 25.95 2.52 -25.48
C ARG A 444 25.83 2.99 -26.92
N ASP A 445 25.37 2.11 -27.81
CA ASP A 445 25.02 2.47 -29.18
C ASP A 445 23.64 3.14 -29.21
N TRP A 446 23.48 4.23 -29.95
CA TRP A 446 22.20 4.92 -30.12
C TRP A 446 22.03 5.48 -31.53
N ALA A 447 20.79 5.74 -31.90
CA ALA A 447 20.40 6.29 -33.19
C ALA A 447 19.11 7.12 -33.06
N ILE A 448 18.81 7.93 -34.07
CA ILE A 448 17.47 8.48 -34.26
C ILE A 448 16.93 8.06 -35.62
N TYR A 449 15.61 8.19 -35.78
CA TYR A 449 14.95 8.15 -37.07
C TYR A 449 14.08 9.40 -37.25
N VAL A 450 14.23 10.02 -38.42
CA VAL A 450 13.64 11.31 -38.78
C VAL A 450 12.69 11.09 -39.96
N PRO A 451 11.36 11.17 -39.76
CA PRO A 451 10.38 11.09 -40.84
C PRO A 451 10.61 12.17 -41.90
N ALA A 452 10.29 11.87 -43.17
CA ALA A 452 10.48 12.81 -44.30
C ALA A 452 9.68 14.12 -44.18
N GLN A 453 8.70 14.18 -43.27
CA GLN A 453 7.83 15.33 -43.00
C GLN A 453 8.38 16.27 -41.91
N VAL A 454 9.46 15.90 -41.21
CA VAL A 454 10.07 16.71 -40.14
C VAL A 454 10.98 17.80 -40.72
N LYS A 455 10.84 19.04 -40.22
CA LYS A 455 11.80 20.14 -40.45
C LYS A 455 12.64 20.40 -39.20
N PRO A 456 13.94 20.76 -39.31
CA PRO A 456 14.80 21.01 -38.14
C PRO A 456 14.29 22.10 -37.19
N ASP A 457 13.60 23.11 -37.71
CA ASP A 457 13.12 24.31 -37.03
C ASP A 457 11.65 24.22 -36.54
N GLU A 458 10.92 23.17 -36.89
CA GLU A 458 9.51 22.99 -36.48
C GLU A 458 9.36 21.99 -35.31
N PRO A 459 8.66 22.36 -34.22
CA PRO A 459 8.44 21.50 -33.05
C PRO A 459 7.82 20.13 -33.37
N SER A 460 8.67 19.11 -33.44
CA SER A 460 8.30 17.74 -33.77
C SER A 460 7.95 16.91 -32.52
N ALA A 461 7.12 15.90 -32.66
CA ALA A 461 6.91 14.92 -31.59
C ALA A 461 8.17 14.03 -31.42
N VAL A 462 8.33 13.41 -30.26
CA VAL A 462 9.43 12.47 -29.99
C VAL A 462 8.94 11.21 -29.28
N MET A 463 9.46 10.06 -29.69
CA MET A 463 9.19 8.76 -29.07
C MET A 463 10.49 8.03 -28.77
N VAL A 464 10.78 7.76 -27.50
CA VAL A 464 12.02 7.09 -27.07
C VAL A 464 11.77 5.59 -26.97
N PHE A 465 12.63 4.81 -27.62
CA PHE A 465 12.57 3.34 -27.70
C PHE A 465 13.74 2.72 -26.95
N GLN A 466 13.41 1.97 -25.89
CA GLN A 466 14.38 1.14 -25.15
C GLN A 466 14.75 -0.12 -25.95
N ASP A 467 15.94 -0.68 -25.75
CA ASP A 467 16.51 -1.74 -26.60
C ASP A 467 16.41 -1.41 -28.11
N GLY A 468 16.66 -0.14 -28.45
CA GLY A 468 16.31 0.45 -29.74
C GLY A 468 16.88 -0.25 -30.99
N HIS A 469 17.94 -1.04 -30.87
CA HIS A 469 18.46 -1.93 -31.93
C HIS A 469 17.38 -2.88 -32.50
N SER A 470 16.44 -3.33 -31.67
CA SER A 470 15.36 -4.24 -32.06
C SER A 470 14.18 -3.53 -32.74
N TYR A 471 14.00 -2.24 -32.44
CA TYR A 471 12.93 -1.40 -32.98
C TYR A 471 13.27 -0.81 -34.35
N MET A 472 14.55 -0.49 -34.59
CA MET A 472 15.03 0.07 -35.87
C MET A 472 15.11 -0.96 -37.02
N ASP A 473 14.99 -2.26 -36.74
CA ASP A 473 15.05 -3.31 -37.78
C ASP A 473 13.75 -3.40 -38.59
N THR A 474 13.82 -2.96 -39.85
CA THR A 474 12.70 -2.98 -40.82
C THR A 474 12.34 -4.39 -41.30
N LYS A 475 13.15 -5.42 -41.01
CA LYS A 475 12.84 -6.83 -41.25
C LYS A 475 12.32 -7.54 -39.99
N GLY A 476 12.56 -6.96 -38.81
CA GLY A 476 12.20 -7.45 -37.49
C GLY A 476 10.70 -7.44 -37.19
N ARG A 477 10.34 -7.44 -35.90
CA ARG A 477 8.94 -7.53 -35.43
C ARG A 477 8.26 -6.17 -35.29
N TRP A 478 9.01 -5.15 -34.87
CA TRP A 478 8.49 -3.80 -34.61
C TRP A 478 8.48 -2.89 -35.84
N ARG A 479 9.56 -2.93 -36.64
CA ARG A 479 9.71 -2.21 -37.92
C ARG A 479 9.39 -0.72 -37.83
N VAL A 480 9.82 -0.06 -36.75
CA VAL A 480 9.38 1.31 -36.38
C VAL A 480 9.48 2.32 -37.53
N PRO A 481 10.56 2.38 -38.34
CA PRO A 481 10.62 3.29 -39.49
C PRO A 481 9.42 3.15 -40.45
N VAL A 482 9.10 1.91 -40.84
CA VAL A 482 8.02 1.59 -41.80
C VAL A 482 6.65 1.94 -41.22
N VAL A 483 6.46 1.65 -39.93
CA VAL A 483 5.21 1.95 -39.22
C VAL A 483 5.02 3.46 -39.05
N PHE A 484 6.08 4.19 -38.69
CA PHE A 484 6.04 5.65 -38.57
C PHE A 484 5.74 6.29 -39.93
N ASP A 485 6.45 5.91 -40.99
CA ASP A 485 6.19 6.41 -42.36
C ASP A 485 4.71 6.23 -42.76
N ASN A 486 4.17 5.01 -42.62
CA ASN A 486 2.79 4.69 -42.99
C ASN A 486 1.75 5.45 -42.13
N LEU A 487 1.91 5.51 -40.81
CA LEU A 487 0.94 6.17 -39.92
C LEU A 487 1.02 7.70 -39.99
N ILE A 488 2.21 8.28 -40.19
CA ILE A 488 2.40 9.74 -40.39
C ILE A 488 1.78 10.17 -41.72
N ALA A 489 2.00 9.41 -42.80
CA ALA A 489 1.42 9.72 -44.11
C ALA A 489 -0.12 9.60 -44.14
N LYS A 490 -0.71 8.77 -43.27
CA LYS A 490 -2.16 8.70 -43.04
C LYS A 490 -2.69 9.80 -42.11
N GLY A 491 -1.83 10.52 -41.39
CA GLY A 491 -2.22 11.48 -40.35
C GLY A 491 -2.76 10.82 -39.07
N GLU A 492 -2.51 9.51 -38.90
CA GLU A 492 -2.92 8.71 -37.74
C GLU A 492 -1.99 8.88 -36.53
N MET A 493 -0.77 9.41 -36.75
CA MET A 493 0.12 9.94 -35.73
C MET A 493 0.81 11.23 -36.24
N PRO A 494 1.28 12.14 -35.36
CA PRO A 494 2.01 13.33 -35.78
C PRO A 494 3.43 12.97 -36.30
N PRO A 495 4.08 13.86 -37.08
CA PRO A 495 5.51 13.73 -37.39
C PRO A 495 6.34 13.57 -36.11
N THR A 496 6.91 12.38 -35.92
CA THR A 496 7.53 11.95 -34.67
C THR A 496 8.95 11.44 -34.92
N ILE A 497 9.94 12.07 -34.31
CA ILE A 497 11.32 11.56 -34.28
C ILE A 497 11.37 10.36 -33.33
N ALA A 498 11.83 9.21 -33.81
CA ALA A 498 12.13 8.07 -32.94
C ALA A 498 13.56 8.17 -32.40
N VAL A 499 13.76 7.96 -31.10
CA VAL A 499 15.10 7.94 -30.48
C VAL A 499 15.36 6.53 -29.96
N PHE A 500 16.27 5.82 -30.63
CA PHE A 500 16.62 4.44 -30.34
C PHE A 500 17.80 4.37 -29.37
N VAL A 501 17.54 4.01 -28.11
CA VAL A 501 18.57 3.90 -27.07
C VAL A 501 18.77 2.43 -26.72
N ASN A 502 20.02 1.96 -26.75
CA ASN A 502 20.37 0.65 -26.20
C ASN A 502 20.86 0.79 -24.75
N PRO A 503 20.72 -0.26 -23.92
CA PRO A 503 21.27 -0.27 -22.58
C PRO A 503 22.79 -0.10 -22.54
N GLY A 504 23.30 0.52 -21.47
CA GLY A 504 24.72 0.68 -21.21
C GLY A 504 25.46 -0.65 -21.00
N HIS A 505 26.68 -0.71 -21.53
CA HIS A 505 27.66 -1.73 -21.22
C HIS A 505 28.88 -1.11 -20.54
N ASP A 506 29.46 -1.81 -19.56
CA ASP A 506 30.65 -1.40 -18.81
C ASP A 506 31.84 -1.26 -19.77
N SER A 507 32.31 -0.03 -20.01
CA SER A 507 33.34 0.28 -21.01
C SER A 507 34.71 -0.37 -20.73
N ARG A 508 34.89 -0.92 -19.52
CA ARG A 508 36.09 -1.66 -19.10
C ARG A 508 36.02 -3.15 -19.46
N ARG A 509 34.93 -3.62 -20.08
CA ARG A 509 34.69 -4.99 -20.51
C ARG A 509 34.60 -5.09 -22.03
N ALA A 510 34.77 -6.30 -22.56
CA ALA A 510 34.57 -6.56 -23.98
C ALA A 510 33.08 -6.41 -24.33
N LYS A 511 32.78 -5.55 -25.33
CA LYS A 511 31.42 -5.33 -25.85
C LYS A 511 30.78 -6.67 -26.24
N PRO A 512 29.53 -6.95 -25.81
CA PRO A 512 28.92 -8.26 -26.01
C PRO A 512 28.43 -8.42 -27.45
N ASP A 513 28.37 -9.68 -27.91
CA ASP A 513 27.89 -10.04 -29.26
C ASP A 513 26.40 -9.71 -29.50
N SER A 514 25.69 -9.26 -28.46
CA SER A 514 24.27 -8.91 -28.51
C SER A 514 23.96 -7.80 -27.49
N PRO A 515 23.25 -6.71 -27.88
CA PRO A 515 22.88 -5.64 -26.95
C PRO A 515 21.99 -6.11 -25.79
N TRP A 516 21.21 -7.18 -25.97
CA TRP A 516 20.44 -7.83 -24.88
C TRP A 516 21.33 -8.31 -23.71
N ARG A 517 22.63 -8.50 -23.94
CA ARG A 517 23.64 -8.89 -22.94
C ARG A 517 24.48 -7.71 -22.45
N ALA A 518 24.07 -6.46 -22.70
CA ALA A 518 24.71 -5.28 -22.13
C ALA A 518 24.67 -5.33 -20.60
N SER A 519 25.81 -5.08 -19.94
CA SER A 519 26.00 -5.44 -18.53
C SER A 519 25.15 -4.60 -17.57
N ASN A 520 24.69 -3.43 -18.00
CA ASN A 520 23.90 -2.51 -17.18
C ASN A 520 22.39 -2.57 -17.49
N ARG A 521 21.94 -3.38 -18.46
CA ARG A 521 20.53 -3.39 -18.93
C ARG A 521 19.51 -3.43 -17.79
N GLY A 522 19.61 -4.44 -16.92
CA GLY A 522 18.69 -4.57 -15.79
C GLY A 522 18.89 -3.53 -14.68
N TYR A 523 20.05 -2.87 -14.59
CA TYR A 523 20.28 -1.80 -13.63
C TYR A 523 19.72 -0.45 -14.14
N GLU A 524 19.82 -0.18 -15.45
CA GLU A 524 19.28 1.01 -16.10
C GLU A 524 17.77 0.96 -16.27
N TYR A 525 17.22 -0.20 -16.60
CA TYR A 525 15.82 -0.34 -17.02
C TYR A 525 14.87 -0.78 -15.91
N ASP A 526 15.25 -1.76 -15.08
CA ASP A 526 14.36 -2.33 -14.04
C ASP A 526 14.49 -1.65 -12.67
N SER A 527 15.45 -0.73 -12.49
CA SER A 527 15.57 0.07 -11.25
C SER A 527 14.59 1.25 -11.27
N LEU A 528 13.93 1.51 -10.13
CA LEU A 528 12.92 2.56 -9.98
C LEU A 528 13.53 3.94 -9.68
N GLY A 529 12.71 4.98 -9.74
CA GLY A 529 13.11 6.37 -9.49
C GLY A 529 13.61 7.06 -10.76
N ASP A 530 13.94 8.34 -10.63
CA ASP A 530 14.07 9.24 -11.78
C ASP A 530 15.43 9.17 -12.50
N ARG A 531 16.39 8.37 -12.03
CA ARG A 531 17.77 8.32 -12.56
C ARG A 531 17.83 8.08 -14.08
N TYR A 532 16.99 7.18 -14.62
CA TYR A 532 16.92 6.98 -16.07
C TYR A 532 16.19 8.12 -16.81
N ALA A 533 15.21 8.77 -16.17
CA ALA A 533 14.56 9.96 -16.71
C ALA A 533 15.53 11.15 -16.80
N GLN A 534 16.36 11.37 -15.76
CA GLN A 534 17.43 12.36 -15.78
C GLN A 534 18.43 12.10 -16.91
N PHE A 535 18.82 10.83 -17.12
CA PHE A 535 19.68 10.42 -18.22
C PHE A 535 19.09 10.78 -19.60
N LEU A 536 17.83 10.45 -19.86
CA LEU A 536 17.18 10.83 -21.13
C LEU A 536 17.09 12.36 -21.29
N LEU A 537 16.73 13.09 -20.23
CA LEU A 537 16.45 14.53 -20.28
C LEU A 537 17.70 15.41 -20.30
N THR A 538 18.81 14.98 -19.68
CA THR A 538 20.03 15.81 -19.55
C THR A 538 21.21 15.33 -20.39
N GLU A 539 21.22 14.06 -20.82
CA GLU A 539 22.32 13.51 -21.65
C GLU A 539 21.91 13.25 -23.10
N ILE A 540 20.79 12.54 -23.34
CA ILE A 540 20.41 12.05 -24.69
C ILE A 540 19.58 13.06 -25.49
N LEU A 541 18.42 13.50 -24.99
CA LEU A 541 17.56 14.42 -25.76
C LEU A 541 18.26 15.73 -26.17
N PRO A 542 19.16 16.33 -25.36
CA PRO A 542 19.96 17.47 -25.80
C PRO A 542 20.84 17.21 -27.05
N GLN A 543 21.25 15.97 -27.33
CA GLN A 543 21.98 15.64 -28.58
C GLN A 543 21.07 15.69 -29.81
N VAL A 544 19.77 15.39 -29.62
CA VAL A 544 18.75 15.46 -30.67
C VAL A 544 18.31 16.92 -30.86
N GLU A 545 18.11 17.65 -29.75
CA GLU A 545 17.77 19.07 -29.75
C GLU A 545 18.89 19.98 -30.31
N ALA A 546 20.13 19.48 -30.42
CA ALA A 546 21.23 20.13 -31.15
C ALA A 546 21.09 20.08 -32.70
N LYS A 547 20.13 19.32 -33.24
CA LYS A 547 19.81 19.21 -34.67
C LYS A 547 18.34 19.50 -35.01
N TYR A 548 17.42 19.12 -34.12
CA TYR A 548 15.97 19.09 -34.38
C TYR A 548 15.17 19.70 -33.24
N THR A 549 14.24 20.59 -33.56
CA THR A 549 13.36 21.23 -32.58
C THR A 549 12.35 20.20 -32.05
N LEU A 550 12.63 19.63 -30.87
CA LEU A 550 11.67 18.76 -30.20
C LEU A 550 10.62 19.59 -29.48
N SER A 551 9.34 19.25 -29.65
CA SER A 551 8.25 19.83 -28.88
C SER A 551 8.50 19.68 -27.39
N LYS A 552 8.13 20.70 -26.61
CA LYS A 552 8.17 20.72 -25.14
C LYS A 552 6.84 20.35 -24.50
N ASP A 553 5.79 20.15 -25.30
CA ASP A 553 4.50 19.63 -24.84
C ASP A 553 4.66 18.14 -24.47
N PRO A 554 4.39 17.73 -23.21
CA PRO A 554 4.48 16.32 -22.81
C PRO A 554 3.42 15.43 -23.49
N GLU A 555 2.36 15.99 -24.10
CA GLU A 555 1.47 15.22 -24.98
C GLU A 555 2.13 14.83 -26.30
N MET A 556 3.19 15.52 -26.72
CA MET A 556 3.98 15.23 -27.93
C MET A 556 5.21 14.36 -27.62
N ARG A 557 5.27 13.76 -26.42
CA ARG A 557 6.41 12.99 -25.90
C ARG A 557 5.98 11.60 -25.41
N ALA A 558 6.53 10.57 -26.05
CA ALA A 558 6.18 9.17 -25.82
C ALA A 558 7.40 8.28 -25.49
N LEU A 559 7.14 7.13 -24.86
CA LEU A 559 8.11 6.13 -24.43
C LEU A 559 7.63 4.72 -24.83
N CYS A 560 8.54 3.85 -25.28
CA CYS A 560 8.22 2.51 -25.76
C CYS A 560 9.27 1.47 -25.34
N GLY A 561 8.82 0.29 -24.93
CA GLY A 561 9.71 -0.84 -24.73
C GLY A 561 8.98 -2.17 -24.46
N ALA A 562 9.76 -3.25 -24.43
CA ALA A 562 9.32 -4.58 -24.07
C ALA A 562 10.16 -5.12 -22.92
N SER A 563 9.62 -6.02 -22.08
CA SER A 563 10.35 -6.58 -20.93
C SER A 563 10.85 -5.46 -20.02
N SER A 564 12.14 -5.45 -19.65
CA SER A 564 12.78 -4.33 -18.94
C SER A 564 12.58 -2.96 -19.61
N GLY A 565 12.54 -2.89 -20.94
CA GLY A 565 12.24 -1.64 -21.65
C GLY A 565 10.82 -1.13 -21.37
N GLY A 566 9.88 -2.03 -21.10
CA GLY A 566 8.49 -1.71 -20.77
C GLY A 566 8.32 -1.08 -19.39
N ILE A 567 8.95 -1.65 -18.35
CA ILE A 567 8.97 -1.01 -17.02
C ILE A 567 9.76 0.31 -17.07
N CYS A 568 10.91 0.36 -17.75
CA CYS A 568 11.70 1.58 -17.91
C CYS A 568 10.88 2.73 -18.52
N SER A 569 10.13 2.45 -19.58
CA SER A 569 9.21 3.41 -20.21
C SER A 569 8.09 3.87 -19.28
N PHE A 570 7.56 2.98 -18.43
CA PHE A 570 6.61 3.37 -17.39
C PHE A 570 7.27 4.22 -16.29
N THR A 571 8.43 3.83 -15.78
CA THR A 571 9.20 4.54 -14.74
C THR A 571 9.49 5.98 -15.15
N VAL A 572 9.96 6.21 -16.37
CA VAL A 572 10.29 7.58 -16.85
C VAL A 572 9.05 8.47 -16.89
N ALA A 573 7.92 7.99 -17.41
CA ALA A 573 6.67 8.75 -17.44
C ALA A 573 6.06 8.92 -16.04
N TRP A 574 6.21 7.92 -15.17
CA TRP A 574 5.76 7.96 -13.79
C TRP A 574 6.50 9.05 -13.01
N GLU A 575 7.83 9.12 -13.08
CA GLU A 575 8.58 10.14 -12.34
C GLU A 575 8.54 11.52 -13.02
N ARG A 576 8.42 11.58 -14.36
CA ARG A 576 8.40 12.85 -15.14
C ARG A 576 7.14 13.01 -16.03
N PRO A 577 5.92 13.09 -15.44
CA PRO A 577 4.68 13.34 -16.17
C PRO A 577 4.56 14.78 -16.71
N ASP A 578 5.50 15.66 -16.33
CA ASP A 578 5.74 16.98 -16.91
C ASP A 578 6.51 16.91 -18.24
N GLN A 579 7.19 15.79 -18.53
CA GLN A 579 7.98 15.57 -19.74
C GLN A 579 7.41 14.50 -20.66
N PHE A 580 6.84 13.41 -20.13
CA PHE A 580 6.31 12.32 -20.95
C PHE A 580 4.96 11.86 -20.42
N ARG A 581 3.95 11.74 -21.30
CA ARG A 581 2.61 11.28 -20.92
C ARG A 581 2.13 10.04 -21.67
N LYS A 582 2.87 9.57 -22.66
CA LYS A 582 2.48 8.44 -23.51
C LYS A 582 3.44 7.28 -23.32
N VAL A 583 2.92 6.13 -22.87
CA VAL A 583 3.70 4.90 -22.62
C VAL A 583 3.14 3.75 -23.44
N LEU A 584 4.01 3.00 -24.10
CA LEU A 584 3.74 1.68 -24.67
C LEU A 584 4.66 0.66 -24.00
N SER A 585 4.08 -0.26 -23.24
CA SER A 585 4.78 -1.38 -22.59
C SER A 585 4.22 -2.70 -23.08
N THR A 586 5.10 -3.67 -23.35
CA THR A 586 4.70 -5.04 -23.71
C THR A 586 5.50 -6.06 -22.90
N ILE A 587 4.88 -7.17 -22.49
CA ILE A 587 5.50 -8.24 -21.67
C ILE A 587 6.34 -7.67 -20.50
N GLY A 588 5.79 -6.65 -19.83
CA GLY A 588 6.55 -5.71 -18.99
C GLY A 588 7.02 -6.33 -17.68
N SER A 589 8.27 -6.08 -17.29
CA SER A 589 8.93 -6.69 -16.11
C SER A 589 8.49 -6.09 -14.76
N PHE A 590 7.19 -5.86 -14.55
CA PHE A 590 6.61 -5.36 -13.30
C PHE A 590 6.61 -6.39 -12.15
N THR A 591 7.53 -7.37 -12.20
CA THR A 591 7.84 -8.32 -11.13
C THR A 591 8.89 -7.75 -10.16
N ASN A 592 9.36 -8.51 -9.19
CA ASN A 592 10.43 -8.08 -8.28
C ASN A 592 11.83 -8.09 -8.93
N LEU A 593 11.96 -7.65 -10.19
CA LEU A 593 13.23 -7.60 -10.92
C LEU A 593 14.09 -6.39 -10.51
N ARG A 594 14.12 -6.04 -9.20
CA ARG A 594 14.53 -4.76 -8.53
C ARG A 594 13.35 -3.93 -7.99
N GLY A 595 12.26 -4.60 -7.58
CA GLY A 595 11.11 -3.95 -6.95
C GLY A 595 10.01 -3.44 -7.90
N GLY A 596 9.97 -3.83 -9.18
CA GLY A 596 8.90 -3.42 -10.11
C GLY A 596 7.48 -3.77 -9.62
N ASN A 597 7.35 -4.83 -8.83
CA ASN A 597 6.09 -5.25 -8.19
C ASN A 597 5.54 -4.28 -7.13
N VAL A 598 6.26 -3.21 -6.77
CA VAL A 598 5.64 -2.12 -5.97
C VAL A 598 4.65 -1.30 -6.77
N TYR A 599 4.73 -1.25 -8.11
CA TYR A 599 3.97 -0.27 -8.88
C TYR A 599 2.44 -0.36 -8.77
N PRO A 600 1.79 -1.54 -8.79
CA PRO A 600 0.35 -1.64 -8.53
C PRO A 600 -0.08 -1.05 -7.18
N SER A 601 0.80 -1.17 -6.18
CA SER A 601 0.65 -0.58 -4.84
C SER A 601 0.89 0.93 -4.80
N LEU A 602 1.83 1.45 -5.59
CA LEU A 602 2.12 2.88 -5.67
C LEU A 602 1.04 3.65 -6.41
N ILE A 603 0.48 3.05 -7.48
CA ILE A 603 -0.55 3.64 -8.33
C ILE A 603 -1.81 3.94 -7.51
N ARG A 604 -2.32 2.97 -6.72
CA ARG A 604 -3.53 3.15 -5.88
C ARG A 604 -3.34 4.14 -4.72
N LYS A 605 -2.11 4.45 -4.34
CA LYS A 605 -1.76 5.29 -3.18
C LYS A 605 -1.04 6.60 -3.55
N THR A 606 -1.13 7.01 -4.81
CA THR A 606 -0.57 8.27 -5.34
C THR A 606 -1.65 8.95 -6.17
N GLU A 607 -1.76 10.28 -6.08
CA GLU A 607 -2.66 11.07 -6.92
C GLU A 607 -2.53 10.74 -8.42
N PRO A 608 -3.63 10.57 -9.18
CA PRO A 608 -3.59 10.24 -10.61
C PRO A 608 -2.72 11.20 -11.43
N LYS A 609 -1.66 10.66 -12.04
CA LYS A 609 -0.79 11.38 -12.97
C LYS A 609 -1.44 11.41 -14.38
N PRO A 610 -1.25 12.46 -15.18
CA PRO A 610 -1.88 12.61 -16.50
C PRO A 610 -1.23 11.71 -17.56
N LEU A 611 -1.30 10.38 -17.39
CA LEU A 611 -0.62 9.40 -18.23
C LEU A 611 -1.61 8.58 -19.07
N ARG A 612 -1.27 8.41 -20.35
CA ARG A 612 -1.87 7.46 -21.28
C ARG A 612 -0.94 6.27 -21.48
N ILE A 613 -1.44 5.09 -21.14
CA ILE A 613 -0.64 3.87 -21.00
C ILE A 613 -1.27 2.74 -21.81
N TYR A 614 -0.55 2.28 -22.83
CA TYR A 614 -0.86 1.04 -23.54
C TYR A 614 -0.03 -0.10 -22.95
N LEU A 615 -0.69 -1.16 -22.52
CA LEU A 615 -0.09 -2.42 -22.07
C LEU A 615 -0.46 -3.54 -23.06
N ALA A 616 0.43 -4.49 -23.30
CA ALA A 616 0.04 -5.79 -23.85
C ALA A 616 0.86 -6.95 -23.25
N ASP A 617 0.22 -8.09 -22.99
CA ASP A 617 0.88 -9.26 -22.39
C ASP A 617 0.16 -10.57 -22.77
N THR A 618 0.69 -11.71 -22.32
CA THR A 618 0.24 -13.03 -22.73
C THR A 618 0.37 -14.10 -21.65
N SER A 619 -0.55 -15.08 -21.62
CA SER A 619 -0.53 -16.16 -20.62
C SER A 619 0.70 -17.07 -20.66
N GLY A 620 1.44 -17.10 -21.78
CA GLY A 620 2.69 -17.85 -21.90
C GLY A 620 3.94 -17.06 -21.52
N ASP A 621 3.81 -15.86 -20.95
CA ASP A 621 4.96 -15.09 -20.45
C ASP A 621 5.55 -15.70 -19.15
N LEU A 622 6.70 -15.18 -18.70
CA LEU A 622 7.55 -15.82 -17.70
C LEU A 622 6.91 -16.00 -16.31
N ASP A 623 7.10 -17.19 -15.74
CA ASP A 623 7.08 -17.40 -14.28
C ASP A 623 8.49 -17.80 -13.81
N ASN A 624 9.07 -17.01 -12.90
CA ASN A 624 10.49 -17.14 -12.54
C ASN A 624 10.79 -16.64 -11.10
N PRO A 625 12.06 -16.64 -10.62
CA PRO A 625 12.40 -16.25 -9.25
C PRO A 625 11.99 -14.82 -8.83
N PHE A 626 11.62 -13.96 -9.77
CA PHE A 626 11.26 -12.56 -9.53
C PHE A 626 9.74 -12.35 -9.46
N GLY A 627 8.93 -13.23 -10.06
CA GLY A 627 7.47 -13.14 -10.06
C GLY A 627 6.81 -13.90 -11.22
N ASN A 628 5.48 -13.87 -11.26
CA ASN A 628 4.69 -14.23 -12.44
C ASN A 628 4.43 -12.97 -13.28
N TRP A 629 4.95 -12.93 -14.51
CA TRP A 629 4.90 -11.74 -15.37
C TRP A 629 3.49 -11.45 -15.91
N PRO A 630 2.72 -12.46 -16.40
CA PRO A 630 1.34 -12.23 -16.83
C PRO A 630 0.41 -11.72 -15.71
N LEU A 631 0.54 -12.24 -14.48
CA LEU A 631 -0.20 -11.72 -13.32
C LEU A 631 0.27 -10.31 -12.93
N SER A 632 1.55 -9.98 -13.08
CA SER A 632 2.08 -8.65 -12.78
C SER A 632 1.54 -7.57 -13.72
N ASN A 633 1.45 -7.83 -15.03
CA ASN A 633 0.81 -6.89 -15.97
C ASN A 633 -0.72 -6.79 -15.73
N LYS A 634 -1.40 -7.90 -15.36
CA LYS A 634 -2.80 -7.86 -14.92
C LYS A 634 -3.01 -7.00 -13.67
N LEU A 635 -2.12 -7.10 -12.68
CA LEU A 635 -2.13 -6.26 -11.46
C LEU A 635 -1.86 -4.79 -11.77
N MET A 636 -0.93 -4.49 -12.68
CA MET A 636 -0.68 -3.13 -13.19
C MET A 636 -1.91 -2.53 -13.86
N HIS A 637 -2.50 -3.25 -14.83
CA HIS A 637 -3.73 -2.82 -15.51
C HIS A 637 -4.86 -2.57 -14.49
N SER A 638 -5.07 -3.50 -13.56
CA SER A 638 -6.09 -3.39 -12.51
C SER A 638 -5.92 -2.15 -11.63
N ALA A 639 -4.67 -1.80 -11.26
CA ALA A 639 -4.38 -0.60 -10.47
C ALA A 639 -4.59 0.71 -11.26
N LEU A 640 -4.19 0.74 -12.54
CA LEU A 640 -4.40 1.88 -13.44
C LEU A 640 -5.90 2.12 -13.70
N ALA A 641 -6.67 1.04 -13.92
CA ALA A 641 -8.10 1.10 -14.13
C ALA A 641 -8.87 1.55 -12.87
N TYR A 642 -8.51 1.06 -11.67
CA TYR A 642 -9.08 1.53 -10.40
C TYR A 642 -8.91 3.05 -10.20
N MET A 643 -7.72 3.57 -10.50
CA MET A 643 -7.41 5.01 -10.41
C MET A 643 -7.90 5.84 -11.61
N GLY A 644 -8.60 5.23 -12.57
CA GLY A 644 -9.20 5.92 -13.71
C GLY A 644 -8.21 6.50 -14.72
N TYR A 645 -7.02 5.91 -14.88
CA TYR A 645 -6.04 6.31 -15.91
C TYR A 645 -6.56 6.09 -17.35
N ASP A 646 -5.98 6.79 -18.33
CA ASP A 646 -6.18 6.51 -19.76
C ASP A 646 -5.38 5.26 -20.11
N VAL A 647 -5.95 4.08 -19.84
CA VAL A 647 -5.27 2.78 -19.97
C VAL A 647 -5.98 1.85 -20.94
N ARG A 648 -5.20 1.10 -21.72
CA ARG A 648 -5.65 -0.06 -22.51
C ARG A 648 -4.72 -1.23 -22.23
N PHE A 649 -5.27 -2.43 -22.10
CA PHE A 649 -4.52 -3.67 -21.93
C PHE A 649 -5.03 -4.71 -22.92
N ASP A 650 -4.20 -5.00 -23.93
CA ASP A 650 -4.47 -6.05 -24.90
C ASP A 650 -3.82 -7.36 -24.44
N TRP A 651 -4.53 -8.47 -24.62
CA TRP A 651 -4.15 -9.76 -24.05
C TRP A 651 -4.29 -10.87 -25.09
N ALA A 652 -3.32 -11.78 -25.12
CA ALA A 652 -3.40 -13.00 -25.92
C ALA A 652 -3.00 -14.25 -25.12
N GLU A 653 -3.47 -15.39 -25.56
CA GLU A 653 -3.16 -16.67 -24.93
C GLU A 653 -1.94 -17.34 -25.58
N GLY A 654 -1.04 -17.86 -24.75
CA GLY A 654 0.01 -18.82 -25.13
C GLY A 654 1.25 -18.27 -25.86
N TYR A 655 1.34 -17.01 -26.27
CA TYR A 655 2.61 -16.46 -26.78
C TYR A 655 3.67 -16.47 -25.66
N GLY A 656 4.94 -16.66 -26.01
CA GLY A 656 6.03 -16.63 -25.02
C GLY A 656 6.57 -15.22 -24.77
N HIS A 657 7.61 -15.11 -23.93
CA HIS A 657 8.38 -13.87 -23.72
C HIS A 657 9.12 -13.41 -24.99
N ASN A 658 8.40 -12.86 -25.96
CA ASN A 658 8.94 -12.44 -27.25
C ASN A 658 8.18 -11.24 -27.87
N ALA A 659 8.71 -10.70 -28.95
CA ALA A 659 8.16 -9.53 -29.63
C ALA A 659 7.03 -9.84 -30.64
N ASP A 660 6.51 -11.07 -30.72
CA ASP A 660 5.57 -11.44 -31.77
C ASP A 660 4.19 -10.80 -31.52
N HIS A 661 3.57 -11.03 -30.35
CA HIS A 661 2.26 -10.44 -30.01
C HIS A 661 2.30 -8.90 -29.99
N GLY A 662 3.29 -8.33 -29.28
CA GLY A 662 3.48 -6.88 -29.22
C GLY A 662 3.78 -6.24 -30.57
N GLY A 663 4.56 -6.90 -31.42
CA GLY A 663 4.89 -6.42 -32.77
C GLY A 663 3.71 -6.44 -33.74
N MET A 664 2.79 -7.41 -33.62
CA MET A 664 1.54 -7.43 -34.39
C MET A 664 0.63 -6.26 -34.01
N LEU A 665 0.52 -5.93 -32.73
CA LEU A 665 -0.33 -4.86 -32.23
C LEU A 665 0.28 -3.46 -32.37
N PHE A 666 1.59 -3.34 -32.63
CA PHE A 666 2.32 -2.08 -32.51
C PHE A 666 1.72 -0.89 -33.30
N PRO A 667 1.24 -1.03 -34.56
CA PRO A 667 0.61 0.10 -35.26
C PRO A 667 -0.73 0.55 -34.65
N ASP A 668 -1.56 -0.38 -34.16
CA ASP A 668 -2.83 -0.05 -33.50
C ASP A 668 -2.63 0.50 -32.09
N ALA A 669 -1.59 0.03 -31.39
CA ALA A 669 -1.12 0.63 -30.15
C ALA A 669 -0.72 2.09 -30.36
N LEU A 670 0.03 2.40 -31.44
CA LEU A 670 0.37 3.78 -31.81
C LEU A 670 -0.85 4.63 -32.16
N ARG A 671 -1.81 4.11 -32.95
CA ARG A 671 -3.09 4.81 -33.23
C ARG A 671 -3.82 5.19 -31.95
N TRP A 672 -3.97 4.22 -31.04
CA TRP A 672 -4.64 4.44 -29.75
C TRP A 672 -3.85 5.40 -28.83
N LEU A 673 -2.52 5.36 -28.88
CA LEU A 673 -1.65 6.22 -28.08
C LEU A 673 -1.70 7.68 -28.57
N TRP A 674 -1.66 7.90 -29.89
CA TRP A 674 -1.65 9.21 -30.55
C TRP A 674 -3.04 9.80 -30.85
N ARG A 675 -4.13 9.09 -30.51
CA ARG A 675 -5.50 9.56 -30.71
C ARG A 675 -5.76 10.93 -30.07
N LYS A 676 -6.53 11.78 -30.76
CA LYS A 676 -6.80 13.18 -30.38
C LYS A 676 -7.88 13.33 -29.29
N GLU A 677 -8.56 12.24 -28.96
CA GLU A 677 -9.56 12.16 -27.90
C GLU A 677 -8.92 12.45 -26.53
N LYS A 678 -9.64 13.19 -25.69
CA LYS A 678 -9.30 13.38 -24.29
C LYS A 678 -10.00 12.33 -23.44
N HIS A 679 -9.27 11.75 -22.49
CA HIS A 679 -9.83 10.88 -21.48
C HIS A 679 -10.47 11.69 -20.36
N GLU A 680 -11.66 11.30 -19.94
CA GLU A 680 -12.34 11.82 -18.75
C GLU A 680 -12.39 10.69 -17.71
N PRO A 681 -11.59 10.75 -16.63
CA PRO A 681 -11.42 9.65 -15.69
C PRO A 681 -12.73 9.08 -15.13
N GLN A 682 -12.88 7.76 -15.22
CA GLN A 682 -13.94 7.01 -14.57
C GLN A 682 -13.36 6.35 -13.32
N TRP A 683 -13.88 6.69 -12.14
CA TRP A 683 -13.42 6.16 -10.87
C TRP A 683 -14.33 5.02 -10.41
N ASN A 684 -13.78 3.82 -10.20
CA ASN A 684 -14.53 2.68 -9.67
C ASN A 684 -14.14 2.36 -8.23
N THR A 685 -14.79 3.03 -7.29
CA THR A 685 -14.64 2.80 -5.84
C THR A 685 -15.75 1.90 -5.28
N LYS A 686 -16.53 1.20 -6.13
CA LYS A 686 -17.67 0.36 -5.70
C LYS A 686 -17.25 -0.77 -4.75
N ASP A 687 -16.02 -1.25 -4.91
CA ASP A 687 -15.44 -2.39 -4.19
C ASP A 687 -14.63 -1.94 -2.95
N ASP A 688 -14.51 -0.62 -2.71
CA ASP A 688 -13.90 -0.11 -1.48
C ASP A 688 -14.84 -0.35 -0.29
N LEU A 689 -14.34 -1.02 0.76
CA LEU A 689 -15.11 -1.25 1.98
C LEU A 689 -15.44 0.09 2.68
N LYS A 690 -16.42 0.08 3.59
CA LYS A 690 -16.85 1.30 4.32
C LYS A 690 -15.71 2.02 5.06
N GLY A 691 -14.68 1.30 5.50
CA GLY A 691 -13.48 1.89 6.13
C GLY A 691 -12.37 2.30 5.15
N ASP A 692 -12.51 2.06 3.85
CA ASP A 692 -11.45 2.27 2.86
C ASP A 692 -11.56 3.68 2.28
N LEU A 693 -10.83 4.61 2.91
CA LEU A 693 -10.92 6.05 2.68
C LEU A 693 -9.92 6.54 1.59
N THR A 694 -10.02 5.93 0.40
CA THR A 694 -9.15 6.21 -0.76
C THR A 694 -9.06 7.68 -1.16
N LEU A 695 -7.95 8.08 -1.80
CA LEU A 695 -7.78 9.42 -2.39
C LEU A 695 -8.92 9.81 -3.34
N LEU A 696 -9.52 8.84 -4.05
CA LEU A 696 -10.63 9.07 -4.98
C LEU A 696 -11.93 9.53 -4.28
N LYS A 697 -12.03 9.38 -2.95
CA LYS A 697 -13.13 9.91 -2.11
C LYS A 697 -12.78 11.23 -1.42
N LEU A 698 -11.57 11.75 -1.66
CA LEU A 698 -10.99 12.92 -0.96
C LEU A 698 -10.58 14.05 -1.90
N LEU A 699 -10.18 13.74 -3.13
CA LEU A 699 -9.70 14.71 -4.11
C LEU A 699 -10.86 15.37 -4.86
N VAL A 700 -10.94 16.71 -4.78
CA VAL A 700 -11.82 17.49 -5.67
C VAL A 700 -11.29 17.39 -7.11
N PRO A 701 -12.07 16.89 -8.09
CA PRO A 701 -11.59 16.70 -9.44
C PRO A 701 -11.07 17.99 -10.09
N LYS A 702 -9.91 17.88 -10.75
CA LYS A 702 -9.25 18.97 -11.50
C LYS A 702 -8.84 20.19 -10.63
N GLN A 703 -8.80 20.05 -9.29
CA GLN A 703 -8.32 21.09 -8.36
C GLN A 703 -7.06 20.62 -7.58
N GLY A 704 -6.13 21.53 -7.34
CA GLY A 704 -4.79 21.26 -6.81
C GLY A 704 -4.35 22.21 -5.71
N TRP A 705 -3.05 22.46 -5.59
CA TRP A 705 -2.47 23.37 -4.61
C TRP A 705 -2.54 24.84 -5.05
N GLU A 706 -3.07 25.71 -4.19
CA GLU A 706 -3.12 27.17 -4.34
C GLU A 706 -2.14 27.85 -3.36
N VAL A 707 -1.50 28.95 -3.75
CA VAL A 707 -0.62 29.73 -2.85
C VAL A 707 -1.46 30.62 -1.92
N VAL A 708 -1.14 30.58 -0.62
CA VAL A 708 -1.78 31.40 0.44
C VAL A 708 -0.85 32.51 0.94
N ALA A 709 0.43 32.17 1.13
CA ALA A 709 1.49 33.11 1.51
C ALA A 709 2.81 32.65 0.87
N LYS A 710 3.72 33.58 0.60
CA LYS A 710 5.01 33.31 -0.07
C LYS A 710 6.07 34.30 0.41
N ASP A 711 7.31 34.11 -0.06
CA ASP A 711 8.48 34.93 0.26
C ASP A 711 8.80 34.99 1.78
N LEU A 712 8.33 33.98 2.53
CA LEU A 712 8.55 33.83 3.98
C LEU A 712 9.97 33.32 4.26
N GLY A 713 10.53 33.70 5.41
CA GLY A 713 11.86 33.27 5.85
C GLY A 713 11.92 31.77 6.19
N PHE A 714 10.91 31.28 6.92
CA PHE A 714 10.61 29.86 7.10
C PHE A 714 9.17 29.70 7.62
N ALA A 715 8.28 29.11 6.82
CA ALA A 715 6.87 28.91 7.18
C ALA A 715 6.71 27.68 8.09
N ASP A 716 6.07 27.85 9.24
CA ASP A 716 5.75 26.74 10.14
C ASP A 716 4.51 27.03 11.01
N ALA A 717 4.20 26.15 11.95
CA ALA A 717 3.16 26.31 12.97
C ALA A 717 1.75 26.64 12.42
N PRO A 718 1.21 25.88 11.44
CA PRO A 718 -0.12 26.11 10.88
C PRO A 718 -1.23 25.67 11.86
N CYS A 719 -2.17 26.56 12.20
CA CYS A 719 -3.36 26.21 12.99
C CYS A 719 -4.63 26.93 12.49
N VAL A 720 -5.80 26.64 13.07
CA VAL A 720 -7.09 27.23 12.68
C VAL A 720 -7.96 27.58 13.88
N ASP A 721 -8.76 28.64 13.77
CA ASP A 721 -9.81 28.94 14.76
C ASP A 721 -11.17 28.31 14.41
N GLN A 722 -12.12 28.39 15.34
CA GLN A 722 -13.48 27.85 15.17
C GLN A 722 -14.31 28.55 14.06
N GLN A 723 -13.83 29.65 13.47
CA GLN A 723 -14.43 30.30 12.31
C GLN A 723 -13.76 29.87 10.99
N GLY A 724 -12.75 29.00 11.07
CA GLY A 724 -11.98 28.52 9.93
C GLY A 724 -10.98 29.53 9.41
N ASN A 725 -10.62 30.58 10.16
CA ASN A 725 -9.47 31.41 9.80
C ASN A 725 -8.18 30.59 10.03
N PHE A 726 -7.23 30.77 9.14
CA PHE A 726 -5.95 30.06 9.17
C PHE A 726 -4.88 30.93 9.84
N TYR A 727 -3.99 30.33 10.61
CA TYR A 727 -2.87 31.02 11.28
C TYR A 727 -1.57 30.29 10.98
N TYR A 728 -0.45 31.03 10.94
CA TYR A 728 0.89 30.46 10.75
C TYR A 728 1.98 31.35 11.39
N SER A 729 3.19 30.81 11.56
CA SER A 729 4.38 31.58 11.91
C SER A 729 5.38 31.68 10.76
N ASP A 730 6.02 32.85 10.62
CA ASP A 730 7.34 32.93 9.99
C ASP A 730 8.41 32.87 11.09
N MET A 731 9.12 31.74 11.14
CA MET A 731 10.11 31.50 12.19
C MET A 731 11.40 32.32 12.03
N ARG A 732 11.68 32.85 10.83
CA ARG A 732 12.94 33.58 10.54
C ARG A 732 12.74 35.08 10.36
N ALA A 733 11.53 35.53 10.07
CA ALA A 733 11.09 36.91 10.25
C ALA A 733 10.00 36.96 11.34
N PRO A 734 10.38 36.88 12.64
CA PRO A 734 9.49 36.49 13.75
C PRO A 734 8.12 37.18 13.77
N ALA A 735 7.13 36.44 13.29
CA ALA A 735 5.75 36.88 13.18
C ALA A 735 4.79 35.68 13.26
N ILE A 736 3.59 35.95 13.78
CA ILE A 736 2.41 35.09 13.68
C ILE A 736 1.34 35.88 12.95
N TYR A 737 0.80 35.30 11.87
CA TYR A 737 -0.24 35.93 11.04
C TYR A 737 -1.55 35.15 11.13
N ARG A 738 -2.67 35.89 11.06
CA ARG A 738 -4.00 35.38 10.69
C ARG A 738 -4.21 35.61 9.20
N VAL A 739 -4.74 34.62 8.50
CA VAL A 739 -5.33 34.73 7.16
C VAL A 739 -6.85 34.57 7.33
N ARG A 740 -7.58 35.64 7.05
CA ARG A 740 -9.04 35.67 7.21
C ARG A 740 -9.71 34.79 6.16
N ASN A 741 -10.69 34.01 6.64
CA ASN A 741 -11.52 33.17 5.78
C ASN A 741 -12.34 34.03 4.80
N GLY A 742 -12.63 33.50 3.62
CA GLY A 742 -13.38 34.19 2.55
C GLY A 742 -12.58 35.23 1.75
N ASN A 743 -11.90 36.19 2.40
CA ASN A 743 -11.18 37.26 1.69
C ASN A 743 -9.64 37.05 1.57
N GLY A 744 -9.04 36.15 2.35
CA GLY A 744 -7.60 35.88 2.32
C GLY A 744 -6.71 36.99 2.91
N GLU A 745 -7.30 37.95 3.63
CA GLU A 745 -6.60 39.09 4.21
C GLU A 745 -5.63 38.66 5.31
N GLN A 746 -4.39 39.13 5.23
CA GLN A 746 -3.32 38.79 6.18
C GLN A 746 -3.19 39.87 7.27
N GLU A 747 -3.18 39.44 8.53
CA GLU A 747 -3.21 40.30 9.71
C GLU A 747 -2.13 39.83 10.71
N LEU A 748 -1.27 40.74 11.17
CA LEU A 748 -0.22 40.44 12.14
C LEU A 748 -0.80 40.31 13.56
N ILE A 749 -0.68 39.13 14.16
CA ILE A 749 -1.17 38.84 15.52
C ILE A 749 -0.11 39.08 16.58
N ALA A 750 1.12 38.59 16.36
CA ALA A 750 2.23 38.75 17.30
C ALA A 750 3.59 38.77 16.57
N LYS A 751 4.62 39.35 17.19
CA LYS A 751 6.01 39.37 16.69
C LYS A 751 6.88 38.31 17.38
N GLU A 752 6.39 37.07 17.36
CA GLU A 752 7.07 35.91 17.95
C GLU A 752 7.30 34.84 16.88
N ALA A 753 8.36 34.04 17.06
CA ALA A 753 8.62 32.85 16.27
C ALA A 753 8.23 31.61 17.08
N VAL A 754 7.45 30.71 16.48
CA VAL A 754 6.97 29.45 17.07
C VAL A 754 7.02 28.34 16.01
N SER A 755 7.30 27.10 16.40
CA SER A 755 7.35 25.94 15.48
C SER A 755 6.06 25.13 15.46
N GLY A 756 5.41 24.98 16.61
CA GLY A 756 4.06 24.47 16.76
C GLY A 756 3.17 25.55 17.35
N LEU A 757 1.89 25.56 16.95
CA LEU A 757 0.88 26.53 17.37
C LEU A 757 -0.49 25.83 17.38
N GLU A 758 -1.26 25.96 18.46
CA GLU A 758 -2.57 25.31 18.60
C GLU A 758 -3.52 26.16 19.46
N PHE A 759 -4.83 26.06 19.24
CA PHE A 759 -5.85 26.75 20.04
C PHE A 759 -6.25 25.98 21.30
N GLY A 760 -6.19 26.66 22.44
CA GLY A 760 -6.76 26.18 23.69
C GLY A 760 -8.29 26.38 23.75
N ALA A 761 -8.95 25.60 24.61
CA ALA A 761 -10.38 25.76 24.89
C ALA A 761 -10.75 27.10 25.57
N ASP A 762 -9.76 27.88 26.01
CA ASP A 762 -9.93 29.25 26.51
C ASP A 762 -9.85 30.32 25.40
N GLY A 763 -9.69 29.91 24.14
CA GLY A 763 -9.61 30.80 22.98
C GLY A 763 -8.23 31.41 22.73
N LYS A 764 -7.20 31.07 23.52
CA LYS A 764 -5.82 31.51 23.28
C LYS A 764 -5.10 30.59 22.31
N LEU A 765 -4.12 31.15 21.62
CA LEU A 765 -3.09 30.39 20.92
C LEU A 765 -2.04 29.91 21.94
N TYR A 766 -1.51 28.71 21.78
CA TYR A 766 -0.37 28.18 22.54
C TYR A 766 0.76 27.85 21.58
N GLY A 767 1.98 28.33 21.84
CA GLY A 767 3.09 28.34 20.90
C GLY A 767 4.39 27.75 21.44
N CYS A 768 5.00 26.85 20.68
CA CYS A 768 6.27 26.20 21.01
C CYS A 768 7.45 27.15 20.78
N GLN A 769 8.21 27.48 21.84
CA GLN A 769 9.45 28.26 21.75
C GLN A 769 10.65 27.45 22.25
N GLY A 770 10.96 26.32 21.59
CA GLY A 770 12.09 25.46 21.93
C GLY A 770 13.46 26.14 21.90
N SER A 771 13.64 27.24 21.15
CA SER A 771 14.86 28.07 21.19
C SER A 771 14.95 29.00 22.41
N LYS A 772 13.85 29.18 23.15
CA LYS A 772 13.73 29.95 24.41
C LYS A 772 13.38 29.04 25.61
N ASN A 773 13.49 27.72 25.45
CA ASN A 773 13.19 26.67 26.42
C ASN A 773 11.83 26.83 27.15
N ARG A 774 10.76 27.16 26.41
CA ARG A 774 9.44 27.46 27.00
C ARG A 774 8.24 27.18 26.08
N LEU A 775 7.08 26.95 26.69
CA LEU A 775 5.76 27.05 26.07
C LEU A 775 5.14 28.40 26.44
N VAL A 776 4.56 29.11 25.47
CA VAL A 776 3.83 30.37 25.70
C VAL A 776 2.36 30.23 25.32
N SER A 777 1.51 31.07 25.89
CA SER A 777 0.18 31.40 25.36
C SER A 777 0.19 32.82 24.79
N ILE A 778 -0.66 33.06 23.79
CA ILE A 778 -0.75 34.30 23.02
C ILE A 778 -2.24 34.63 22.85
N ASP A 779 -2.62 35.85 23.23
CA ASP A 779 -3.97 36.36 23.01
C ASP A 779 -4.14 36.82 21.54
N PRO A 780 -5.02 36.17 20.73
CA PRO A 780 -5.19 36.49 19.31
C PRO A 780 -5.96 37.80 19.04
N THR A 781 -6.40 38.51 20.09
CA THR A 781 -7.10 39.80 19.98
C THR A 781 -6.18 41.02 20.12
N ASN A 782 -5.03 40.85 20.78
CA ASN A 782 -4.12 41.95 21.12
C ASN A 782 -2.62 41.59 21.08
N GLY A 783 -2.27 40.32 20.84
CA GLY A 783 -0.88 39.86 20.72
C GLY A 783 -0.12 39.71 22.04
N GLN A 784 -0.78 39.82 23.20
CA GLN A 784 -0.13 39.64 24.51
C GLN A 784 0.38 38.20 24.67
N VAL A 785 1.67 38.06 24.97
CA VAL A 785 2.35 36.78 25.20
C VAL A 785 2.54 36.54 26.69
N SER A 786 2.21 35.34 27.16
CA SER A 786 2.44 34.89 28.55
C SER A 786 3.14 33.55 28.56
N VAL A 787 4.03 33.31 29.53
CA VAL A 787 4.73 32.01 29.65
C VAL A 787 3.82 31.03 30.39
N VAL A 788 3.65 29.83 29.83
CA VAL A 788 2.83 28.75 30.39
C VAL A 788 3.71 27.73 31.12
N ALA A 789 4.86 27.37 30.52
CA ALA A 789 5.85 26.50 31.13
C ALA A 789 7.27 26.89 30.68
N ASN A 790 8.26 26.67 31.55
CA ASN A 790 9.69 26.81 31.27
C ASN A 790 10.37 25.43 31.36
N GLU A 791 11.67 25.38 31.09
CA GLU A 791 12.52 24.17 31.24
C GLU A 791 12.10 23.00 30.34
N VAL A 792 11.51 23.33 29.18
CA VAL A 792 11.05 22.39 28.13
C VAL A 792 11.60 22.81 26.77
N THR A 793 11.90 21.85 25.89
CA THR A 793 12.40 22.12 24.51
C THR A 793 11.32 21.83 23.43
N PRO A 794 10.13 22.47 23.46
CA PRO A 794 9.03 22.07 22.59
C PRO A 794 9.31 22.34 21.11
N ASN A 795 9.01 21.36 20.26
CA ASN A 795 9.00 21.44 18.80
C ASN A 795 7.57 21.64 18.30
N ASP A 796 6.70 20.67 18.50
CA ASP A 796 5.27 20.74 18.14
C ASP A 796 4.39 20.43 19.37
N LEU A 797 3.09 20.73 19.29
CA LEU A 797 2.15 20.51 20.40
C LEU A 797 0.75 20.08 19.95
N ALA A 798 0.06 19.35 20.83
CA ALA A 798 -1.38 19.12 20.72
C ALA A 798 -2.07 19.38 22.07
N ILE A 799 -3.26 19.97 22.04
CA ILE A 799 -4.07 20.26 23.23
C ILE A 799 -5.23 19.27 23.31
N ALA A 800 -5.37 18.59 24.45
CA ALA A 800 -6.48 17.69 24.70
C ALA A 800 -7.58 18.37 25.54
N SER A 801 -8.82 17.94 25.33
CA SER A 801 -10.01 18.45 26.03
C SER A 801 -10.04 18.16 27.55
N ASN A 802 -9.07 17.41 28.08
CA ASN A 802 -8.87 17.20 29.51
C ASN A 802 -7.97 18.28 30.18
N GLY A 803 -7.59 19.34 29.46
CA GLY A 803 -6.87 20.50 30.02
C GLY A 803 -5.34 20.36 30.03
N TYR A 804 -4.82 19.33 29.36
CA TYR A 804 -3.38 19.11 29.19
C TYR A 804 -2.94 19.40 27.76
N ALA A 805 -1.78 20.06 27.62
CA ALA A 805 -1.03 20.09 26.37
C ALA A 805 0.07 19.02 26.38
N TYR A 806 0.31 18.41 25.23
CA TYR A 806 1.42 17.48 24.99
C TYR A 806 2.36 18.14 24.00
N ILE A 807 3.63 18.25 24.36
CA ILE A 807 4.69 18.76 23.49
C ILE A 807 5.64 17.63 23.11
N THR A 808 6.25 17.74 21.93
CA THR A 808 7.38 16.91 21.53
C THR A 808 8.71 17.60 21.82
N GLU A 809 9.65 16.85 22.40
CA GLU A 809 11.01 17.32 22.68
C GLU A 809 12.00 16.48 21.85
N THR A 810 12.31 17.00 20.67
CA THR A 810 12.87 16.27 19.52
C THR A 810 14.30 15.78 19.72
N LYS A 811 15.09 16.42 20.58
CA LYS A 811 16.48 15.99 20.87
C LYS A 811 16.50 15.02 22.05
N GLU A 812 15.54 15.19 22.94
CA GLU A 812 15.33 14.49 24.19
C GLU A 812 14.63 13.14 23.97
N GLY A 813 13.94 12.95 22.83
CA GLY A 813 13.34 11.67 22.42
C GLY A 813 12.02 11.34 23.12
N ARG A 814 11.33 12.36 23.65
CA ARG A 814 10.19 12.23 24.57
C ARG A 814 9.00 13.13 24.23
N ILE A 815 7.86 12.77 24.82
CA ILE A 815 6.62 13.54 24.89
C ILE A 815 6.50 14.06 26.32
N THR A 816 6.23 15.35 26.48
CA THR A 816 6.06 16.00 27.79
C THR A 816 4.65 16.60 27.90
N LYS A 817 4.00 16.32 29.03
CA LYS A 817 2.66 16.80 29.40
C LYS A 817 2.76 18.04 30.28
N ILE A 818 1.98 19.06 29.93
CA ILE A 818 1.86 20.33 30.64
C ILE A 818 0.40 20.55 31.04
N GLU A 819 0.15 20.77 32.32
CA GLU A 819 -1.15 21.14 32.87
C GLU A 819 -1.43 22.62 32.62
N LEU A 820 -2.34 22.94 31.69
CA LEU A 820 -2.48 24.33 31.18
C LEU A 820 -2.95 25.33 32.24
N ALA A 821 -3.64 24.87 33.29
CA ALA A 821 -4.12 25.71 34.39
C ALA A 821 -3.04 26.05 35.44
N THR A 822 -1.93 25.32 35.49
CA THR A 822 -0.90 25.44 36.55
C THR A 822 0.52 25.61 36.02
N GLY A 823 0.76 25.34 34.73
CA GLY A 823 2.10 25.28 34.13
C GLY A 823 2.91 24.05 34.54
N LYS A 824 2.32 23.09 35.28
CA LYS A 824 3.03 21.92 35.80
C LYS A 824 3.46 20.98 34.68
N VAL A 825 4.77 20.74 34.61
CA VAL A 825 5.43 19.88 33.63
C VAL A 825 5.59 18.44 34.16
N SER A 826 5.45 17.45 33.29
CA SER A 826 5.69 16.02 33.57
C SER A 826 6.01 15.24 32.29
N ILE A 827 6.86 14.23 32.34
CA ILE A 827 7.12 13.37 31.16
C ILE A 827 5.91 12.45 30.95
N ALA A 828 5.40 12.37 29.71
CA ALA A 828 4.27 11.53 29.34
C ALA A 828 4.71 10.20 28.72
N GLY A 829 5.79 10.19 27.94
CA GLY A 829 6.32 8.97 27.32
C GLY A 829 7.64 9.21 26.59
N GLU A 830 8.44 8.16 26.46
CA GLU A 830 9.81 8.24 25.95
C GLU A 830 10.08 7.20 24.85
N GLY A 831 11.31 7.20 24.32
CA GLY A 831 11.77 6.23 23.34
C GLY A 831 11.09 6.40 21.98
N ILE A 832 11.09 7.63 21.46
CA ILE A 832 10.78 7.94 20.05
C ILE A 832 12.03 8.53 19.41
N ASN A 833 12.41 8.06 18.22
CA ASN A 833 13.60 8.56 17.53
C ASN A 833 13.32 9.92 16.86
N ARG A 834 13.54 11.00 17.61
CA ARG A 834 13.20 12.39 17.24
C ARG A 834 11.69 12.56 17.01
N PRO A 835 10.87 12.58 18.09
CA PRO A 835 9.46 12.91 17.96
C PRO A 835 9.31 14.33 17.40
N ASN A 836 8.40 14.54 16.47
CA ASN A 836 8.14 15.87 15.91
C ASN A 836 6.64 16.17 15.93
N GLY A 837 5.90 15.93 14.85
CA GLY A 837 4.47 16.25 14.78
C GLY A 837 3.64 15.47 15.78
N ILE A 838 2.60 16.11 16.32
CA ILE A 838 1.75 15.53 17.37
C ILE A 838 0.30 15.97 17.22
N ALA A 839 -0.66 15.07 17.37
CA ALA A 839 -2.09 15.40 17.31
C ALA A 839 -2.97 14.48 18.17
N VAL A 840 -4.13 14.99 18.57
CA VAL A 840 -5.17 14.25 19.31
C VAL A 840 -6.31 13.88 18.35
N SER A 841 -6.90 12.69 18.49
CA SER A 841 -8.05 12.28 17.69
C SER A 841 -9.32 13.10 18.01
N PRO A 842 -10.28 13.24 17.07
CA PRO A 842 -11.48 14.07 17.27
C PRO A 842 -12.38 13.67 18.45
N ASP A 843 -12.24 12.44 18.94
CA ASP A 843 -12.94 11.90 20.10
C ASP A 843 -12.16 12.05 21.43
N GLY A 844 -10.96 12.64 21.37
CA GLY A 844 -10.03 12.81 22.49
C GLY A 844 -9.28 11.55 22.92
N GLY A 845 -9.58 10.38 22.33
CA GLY A 845 -9.14 9.08 22.86
C GLY A 845 -7.71 8.67 22.54
N THR A 846 -7.13 9.19 21.44
CA THR A 846 -5.84 8.77 20.90
C THR A 846 -4.90 9.96 20.74
N LEU A 847 -3.65 9.80 21.16
CA LEU A 847 -2.55 10.73 20.84
C LEU A 847 -1.66 10.07 19.77
N ALA A 848 -1.44 10.76 18.65
CA ALA A 848 -0.54 10.34 17.58
C ALA A 848 0.74 11.21 17.58
N VAL A 849 1.91 10.60 17.38
CA VAL A 849 3.22 11.29 17.37
C VAL A 849 4.12 10.75 16.26
N SER A 850 4.61 11.61 15.36
CA SER A 850 5.47 11.22 14.23
C SER A 850 6.94 11.12 14.63
N GLU A 851 7.64 10.14 14.05
CA GLU A 851 9.05 9.88 14.27
C GLU A 851 9.89 10.42 13.11
N TYR A 852 10.38 11.66 13.23
CA TYR A 852 11.17 12.33 12.18
C TYR A 852 12.45 11.56 11.83
N GLY A 853 13.07 10.92 12.83
CA GLY A 853 14.27 10.11 12.66
C GLY A 853 14.04 8.74 12.02
N GLY A 854 12.78 8.34 11.78
CA GLY A 854 12.40 7.00 11.34
C GLY A 854 11.16 7.00 10.44
N LYS A 855 10.29 5.99 10.60
CA LYS A 855 9.16 5.74 9.69
C LYS A 855 7.82 5.57 10.41
N ILE A 856 7.79 5.69 11.73
CA ILE A 856 6.61 5.32 12.52
C ILE A 856 5.85 6.59 12.96
N VAL A 857 4.53 6.54 12.88
CA VAL A 857 3.67 7.37 13.73
C VAL A 857 3.12 6.49 14.84
N TRP A 858 3.51 6.82 16.06
CA TRP A 858 3.12 6.11 17.26
C TRP A 858 1.74 6.57 17.70
N MET A 859 0.84 5.63 18.03
CA MET A 859 -0.44 5.93 18.65
C MET A 859 -0.45 5.45 20.10
N TYR A 860 -0.96 6.30 20.99
CA TYR A 860 -1.18 6.05 22.40
C TYR A 860 -2.65 6.27 22.74
N ARG A 861 -3.16 5.64 23.80
CA ARG A 861 -4.43 6.01 24.42
C ARG A 861 -4.21 7.12 25.44
N LEU A 862 -5.10 8.11 25.46
CA LEU A 862 -5.13 9.19 26.45
C LEU A 862 -6.02 8.82 27.65
N LEU A 863 -5.53 9.11 28.86
CA LEU A 863 -6.23 8.84 30.12
C LEU A 863 -6.82 10.12 30.76
N PRO A 864 -7.79 10.02 31.69
CA PRO A 864 -8.42 11.19 32.33
C PRO A 864 -7.46 12.14 33.06
N ASN A 865 -6.38 11.61 33.65
CA ASN A 865 -5.32 12.40 34.30
C ASN A 865 -4.25 12.92 33.32
N GLY A 866 -4.49 12.74 32.02
CA GLY A 866 -3.58 13.08 30.93
C GLY A 866 -2.38 12.15 30.75
N ASP A 867 -2.24 11.06 31.50
CA ASP A 867 -1.20 10.08 31.19
C ASP A 867 -1.53 9.32 29.89
N ILE A 868 -0.52 8.67 29.30
CA ILE A 868 -0.64 7.94 28.04
C ILE A 868 -0.19 6.48 28.18
N ASP A 869 -0.92 5.56 27.59
CA ASP A 869 -0.58 4.14 27.53
C ASP A 869 -0.82 3.53 26.13
N SER A 870 -0.79 2.20 26.00
CA SER A 870 -1.17 1.50 24.77
C SER A 870 -0.37 1.91 23.52
N LYS A 871 0.95 2.17 23.67
CA LYS A 871 1.88 2.58 22.61
C LYS A 871 1.95 1.54 21.50
N LEU A 872 1.42 1.86 20.32
CA LEU A 872 1.48 1.02 19.12
C LEU A 872 2.17 1.78 17.96
N PRO A 873 3.06 1.13 17.18
CA PRO A 873 3.61 1.69 15.94
C PRO A 873 2.56 1.57 14.82
N ALA A 874 1.51 2.37 14.92
CA ALA A 874 0.26 2.12 14.22
C ALA A 874 0.31 2.48 12.73
N MET A 875 1.09 3.49 12.34
CA MET A 875 1.16 3.98 10.95
C MET A 875 2.60 3.96 10.47
N GLU A 876 2.86 3.32 9.34
CA GLU A 876 4.18 3.32 8.70
C GLU A 876 4.19 4.31 7.53
N LEU A 877 5.01 5.35 7.67
CA LEU A 877 5.32 6.34 6.64
C LEU A 877 6.24 5.70 5.60
N ARG A 878 5.82 5.77 4.33
CA ARG A 878 6.71 5.44 3.21
C ARG A 878 7.88 6.42 3.19
N SER A 879 9.07 5.93 2.89
CA SER A 879 10.22 6.77 2.55
C SER A 879 10.32 6.97 1.03
N PRO A 880 10.96 8.05 0.56
CA PRO A 880 11.42 8.13 -0.83
C PRO A 880 12.52 7.09 -1.10
N ILE A 881 12.73 6.79 -2.38
CA ILE A 881 13.89 6.03 -2.86
C ILE A 881 15.13 6.91 -2.70
N ASP A 882 16.24 6.35 -2.23
CA ASP A 882 17.55 7.00 -2.29
C ASP A 882 18.01 7.05 -3.75
N ALA A 883 18.03 8.23 -4.34
CA ALA A 883 18.52 8.45 -5.70
C ALA A 883 19.98 8.01 -5.91
N LYS A 884 20.77 7.85 -4.84
CA LYS A 884 22.15 7.32 -4.83
C LYS A 884 22.25 5.86 -4.37
N GLY A 885 21.15 5.26 -3.92
CA GLY A 885 21.11 3.88 -3.46
C GLY A 885 21.38 2.87 -4.58
N ASP A 886 21.95 1.73 -4.20
CA ASP A 886 22.13 0.60 -5.10
C ASP A 886 20.94 -0.35 -5.03
N PHE A 887 20.31 -0.57 -6.19
CA PHE A 887 19.25 -1.55 -6.35
C PHE A 887 19.86 -2.96 -6.43
N ALA A 888 19.51 -3.81 -5.47
CA ALA A 888 19.84 -5.23 -5.50
C ALA A 888 18.78 -6.04 -6.28
N PHE A 889 19.18 -7.15 -6.90
CA PHE A 889 18.24 -8.02 -7.61
C PHE A 889 17.35 -8.79 -6.63
N ASN A 890 16.04 -8.85 -6.90
CA ASN A 890 15.02 -9.47 -6.05
C ASN A 890 14.85 -8.81 -4.66
N GLU A 891 15.38 -7.61 -4.44
CA GLU A 891 15.16 -6.84 -3.21
C GLU A 891 14.28 -5.60 -3.45
N PRO A 892 13.61 -5.09 -2.40
CA PRO A 892 12.91 -3.81 -2.48
C PRO A 892 13.84 -2.66 -2.91
N PRO A 893 13.29 -1.56 -3.47
CA PRO A 893 14.06 -0.36 -3.75
C PRO A 893 14.85 0.15 -2.53
N PRO A 894 16.03 0.74 -2.71
CA PRO A 894 16.83 1.30 -1.62
C PRO A 894 16.16 2.56 -1.08
N TYR A 895 15.24 2.40 -0.12
CA TYR A 895 14.53 3.51 0.51
C TYR A 895 15.36 4.20 1.60
N LEU A 896 15.20 5.52 1.76
CA LEU A 896 15.81 6.24 2.90
C LEU A 896 15.35 5.66 4.25
N LEU A 897 16.25 5.62 5.22
CA LEU A 897 15.99 5.07 6.55
C LEU A 897 14.96 5.90 7.34
N ALA A 898 15.02 7.22 7.21
CA ALA A 898 14.00 8.13 7.73
C ALA A 898 13.03 8.54 6.62
N SER A 899 11.75 8.62 6.96
CA SER A 899 10.68 9.22 6.16
C SER A 899 10.62 10.75 6.31
N GLY A 900 11.22 11.27 7.39
CA GLY A 900 11.10 12.67 7.79
C GLY A 900 9.68 13.04 8.22
N GLY A 901 9.01 12.17 8.98
CA GLY A 901 7.69 12.45 9.54
C GLY A 901 7.73 13.69 10.43
N ASP A 902 6.93 14.69 10.08
CA ASP A 902 6.96 16.03 10.68
C ASP A 902 5.52 16.37 11.17
N GLY A 903 5.09 17.62 11.20
CA GLY A 903 3.76 18.06 11.66
C GLY A 903 2.54 17.34 11.03
N MET A 904 1.40 17.30 11.74
CA MET A 904 0.24 16.53 11.31
C MET A 904 -1.12 17.15 11.66
N ALA A 905 -2.16 16.74 10.92
CA ALA A 905 -3.56 17.09 11.16
C ALA A 905 -4.45 15.84 11.25
N VAL A 906 -5.64 15.98 11.82
CA VAL A 906 -6.67 14.91 11.87
C VAL A 906 -8.04 15.47 11.48
N ASP A 907 -8.77 14.80 10.59
CA ASP A 907 -10.13 15.22 10.22
C ASP A 907 -11.24 14.62 11.10
N ARG A 908 -12.48 15.07 10.91
CA ARG A 908 -13.65 14.68 11.73
C ARG A 908 -13.96 13.18 11.73
N VAL A 909 -13.60 12.45 10.67
CA VAL A 909 -13.77 10.98 10.61
C VAL A 909 -12.57 10.22 11.19
N GLY A 910 -11.49 10.93 11.53
CA GLY A 910 -10.28 10.40 12.15
C GLY A 910 -9.19 10.01 11.15
N ARG A 911 -9.20 10.53 9.92
CA ARG A 911 -8.04 10.37 9.02
C ARG A 911 -6.89 11.24 9.50
N TYR A 912 -5.69 10.67 9.55
CA TYR A 912 -4.46 11.38 9.89
C TYR A 912 -3.76 11.83 8.60
N TYR A 913 -3.31 13.08 8.58
CA TYR A 913 -2.59 13.73 7.49
C TYR A 913 -1.21 14.10 8.04
N VAL A 914 -0.16 13.43 7.58
CA VAL A 914 1.19 13.53 8.18
C VAL A 914 2.17 14.01 7.12
N THR A 915 2.86 15.12 7.35
CA THR A 915 3.90 15.59 6.44
C THR A 915 5.12 14.67 6.46
N SER A 916 5.81 14.58 5.32
CA SER A 916 6.99 13.75 5.15
C SER A 916 7.81 14.22 3.94
N GLN A 917 8.99 13.64 3.73
CA GLN A 917 9.81 13.93 2.55
C GLN A 917 9.10 13.63 1.22
N LEU A 918 8.15 12.68 1.20
CA LEU A 918 7.34 12.33 0.02
C LEU A 918 6.17 13.30 -0.26
N GLY A 919 5.76 14.11 0.70
CA GLY A 919 4.47 14.80 0.69
C GLY A 919 3.62 14.50 1.93
N VAL A 920 2.33 14.83 1.87
CA VAL A 920 1.37 14.52 2.95
C VAL A 920 0.91 13.07 2.79
N GLN A 921 1.23 12.20 3.74
CA GLN A 921 0.79 10.81 3.77
C GLN A 921 -0.49 10.71 4.61
N ILE A 922 -1.50 10.03 4.07
CA ILE A 922 -2.84 9.98 4.64
C ILE A 922 -3.14 8.56 5.12
N PHE A 923 -3.69 8.44 6.32
CA PHE A 923 -4.03 7.17 6.96
C PHE A 923 -5.46 7.19 7.51
N ASP A 924 -6.11 6.03 7.56
CA ASP A 924 -7.42 5.87 8.20
C ASP A 924 -7.30 5.81 9.76
N PRO A 925 -8.41 5.82 10.52
CA PRO A 925 -8.38 5.73 11.98
C PRO A 925 -7.74 4.46 12.55
N THR A 926 -7.54 3.42 11.72
CA THR A 926 -6.87 2.16 12.08
C THR A 926 -5.39 2.12 11.68
N GLY A 927 -4.89 3.22 11.10
CA GLY A 927 -3.51 3.37 10.64
C GLY A 927 -3.20 2.70 9.30
N ARG A 928 -4.20 2.34 8.49
CA ARG A 928 -3.97 1.83 7.11
C ARG A 928 -3.73 3.02 6.18
N GLN A 929 -2.68 2.96 5.35
CA GLN A 929 -2.34 4.05 4.44
C GLN A 929 -3.36 4.19 3.29
N CYS A 930 -4.00 5.35 3.22
CA CYS A 930 -4.98 5.75 2.21
C CYS A 930 -4.34 6.38 0.97
N GLY A 931 -3.18 7.02 1.10
CA GLY A 931 -2.43 7.56 -0.03
C GLY A 931 -1.39 8.59 0.34
N VAL A 932 -0.84 9.27 -0.69
CA VAL A 932 0.12 10.36 -0.57
C VAL A 932 -0.27 11.49 -1.53
N LEU A 933 -0.39 12.71 -1.00
CA LEU A 933 -0.48 13.94 -1.79
C LEU A 933 0.93 14.50 -2.00
N PRO A 934 1.40 14.69 -3.24
CA PRO A 934 2.73 15.23 -3.51
C PRO A 934 2.82 16.68 -3.03
N LYS A 935 3.97 17.04 -2.45
CA LYS A 935 4.26 18.44 -2.07
C LYS A 935 4.46 19.32 -3.33
N PRO A 936 4.11 20.61 -3.30
CA PRO A 936 4.26 21.51 -4.45
C PRO A 936 5.70 21.73 -4.90
N ILE A 937 6.62 21.99 -3.95
CA ILE A 937 8.03 22.31 -4.23
C ILE A 937 8.89 21.12 -3.77
N GLN A 938 9.46 20.39 -4.74
CA GLN A 938 10.13 19.11 -4.47
C GLN A 938 11.39 19.23 -3.60
N ASP A 939 12.19 20.28 -3.80
CA ASP A 939 13.44 20.48 -3.05
C ASP A 939 13.24 21.19 -1.70
N ALA A 940 12.03 21.72 -1.44
CA ALA A 940 11.73 22.39 -0.18
C ALA A 940 11.31 21.39 0.92
N PRO A 941 11.60 21.66 2.20
CA PRO A 941 11.02 20.92 3.32
C PRO A 941 9.50 21.12 3.35
N LEU A 942 8.77 20.10 3.78
CA LEU A 942 7.34 20.16 4.07
C LEU A 942 7.23 19.94 5.59
N THR A 943 6.98 21.00 6.36
CA THR A 943 7.05 20.90 7.83
C THR A 943 5.73 20.44 8.42
N SER A 944 4.65 21.19 8.27
CA SER A 944 3.38 20.88 8.94
C SER A 944 2.16 21.13 8.03
N CYS A 945 0.99 20.71 8.51
CA CYS A 945 -0.28 20.83 7.80
C CYS A 945 -1.45 20.96 8.78
N VAL A 946 -2.54 21.61 8.35
CA VAL A 946 -3.80 21.74 9.12
C VAL A 946 -5.01 21.76 8.18
N LEU A 947 -6.17 21.36 8.69
CA LEU A 947 -7.45 21.43 7.98
C LEU A 947 -8.24 22.67 8.43
N GLY A 948 -8.76 23.46 7.49
CA GLY A 948 -9.39 24.75 7.76
C GLY A 948 -10.49 25.13 6.78
N GLY A 949 -11.06 26.33 6.93
CA GLY A 949 -12.37 26.69 6.38
C GLY A 949 -13.53 26.18 7.23
N PRO A 950 -14.79 26.62 6.99
CA PRO A 950 -15.91 26.35 7.88
C PRO A 950 -16.28 24.86 7.98
N ALA A 951 -16.07 24.12 6.90
CA ALA A 951 -16.27 22.68 6.84
C ALA A 951 -14.95 21.90 7.04
N GLY A 952 -13.82 22.57 7.32
CA GLY A 952 -12.49 21.95 7.31
C GLY A 952 -12.00 21.59 5.90
N GLU A 953 -12.68 22.09 4.87
CA GLU A 953 -12.56 21.66 3.48
C GLU A 953 -11.24 22.03 2.80
N TRP A 954 -10.36 22.79 3.45
CA TRP A 954 -9.03 23.16 2.95
C TRP A 954 -7.91 22.51 3.77
N LEU A 955 -7.09 21.69 3.13
CA LEU A 955 -5.80 21.27 3.69
C LEU A 955 -4.75 22.35 3.39
N PHE A 956 -4.29 23.04 4.43
CA PHE A 956 -3.15 23.94 4.38
C PHE A 956 -1.85 23.18 4.65
N ILE A 957 -0.76 23.57 4.00
CA ILE A 957 0.59 23.02 4.19
C ILE A 957 1.66 24.12 4.22
N THR A 958 2.69 23.93 5.03
CA THR A 958 3.89 24.79 5.06
C THR A 958 5.05 24.10 4.31
N ASN A 959 5.47 24.69 3.18
CA ASN A 959 6.47 24.10 2.29
C ASN A 959 7.63 25.09 2.03
N GLY A 960 8.54 25.19 2.99
CA GLY A 960 9.72 26.06 2.95
C GLY A 960 9.39 27.54 3.18
N SER A 961 9.48 28.36 2.14
CA SER A 961 9.18 29.80 2.17
C SER A 961 7.74 30.13 1.74
N THR A 962 6.93 29.10 1.48
CA THR A 962 5.60 29.24 0.87
C THR A 962 4.57 28.38 1.60
N ILE A 963 3.37 28.91 1.78
CA ILE A 963 2.20 28.21 2.32
C ILE A 963 1.24 27.97 1.17
N PHE A 964 0.75 26.74 1.08
CA PHE A 964 -0.26 26.35 0.11
C PHE A 964 -1.54 25.87 0.82
N ARG A 965 -2.67 25.91 0.11
CA ARG A 965 -3.90 25.20 0.49
C ARG A 965 -4.39 24.32 -0.66
N ARG A 966 -5.19 23.31 -0.35
CA ARG A 966 -5.88 22.47 -1.33
C ARG A 966 -7.31 22.16 -0.86
N PRO A 967 -8.33 22.28 -1.73
CA PRO A 967 -9.69 21.88 -1.39
C PRO A 967 -9.84 20.35 -1.45
N LEU A 968 -10.51 19.79 -0.45
CA LEU A 968 -10.74 18.35 -0.26
C LEU A 968 -12.22 18.06 -0.05
N THR A 969 -12.69 16.89 -0.49
CA THR A 969 -14.01 16.35 -0.14
C THR A 969 -13.93 15.65 1.23
N LEU A 970 -14.11 16.42 2.30
CA LEU A 970 -14.36 15.86 3.64
C LEU A 970 -15.84 15.48 3.81
N GLU A 971 -16.07 14.52 4.71
CA GLU A 971 -17.41 14.08 5.18
C GLU A 971 -17.81 14.79 6.49
#